data_AF-A0A1Q6YH48-F1
#
_entry.id   AF-A0A1Q6YH48-F1
#
_cell.length_a   1.000
_cell.length_b   1.000
_cell.length_c   1.000
_cell.angle_alpha   90.00
_cell.angle_beta   90.00
_cell.angle_gamma   90.00
#
_symmetry.space_group_name_H-M   'P 1'
#
loop_
_entity.id
_entity.type
_entity.pdbx_description
1 polymer ?
#
loop_
_entity_poly.entity_id
_entity_poly.type
_entity_poly.pdbx_seq_one_letter_code
_entity_poly.pdbx_strand_id
1 'polypeptide(L)'
;MLRKPLILAAIIVALHLCEAATLGTTTTGSLLANLLEIFACGFSAAMAFGAFRRGRGLSRPFWLIFGTGIAMWGAANLGWMYYEVVLHTEPPPTSVVRFLFGLESVLLAMILFLDQDKDSPRIDAESALDFVQIGIVFFFIYVEFYYLPARRLDHYSAFLREMRVENVEDAVLTLLAALQALRSRRQHFRKLYGGLAVYLLSLTVCAAVAQYLQVAKPAPTGTLRDLLWTLPFLVAAMWAAQWQPSPAVQAGSRIRQKTVGDLMLTNATFALAPLIILWQVAQLEAEWRLLRFSLLGVSILCYAVRLGISQFRETKSANAVQTHTLAMDSAINGMAILDAAGKYIYVNPAYARMVADAGPEALLGKSWREVAQARDVAPVEQDIRRALQQHGRWYGPITIHHADGAALPMEMAITAMSDGGTICVSRDITEKVSAQRARAEAEIKYRMLVEQVAAISYIAELGVKGQWLYVSPQIETMFGYSVDEWLSTSKDWVRHIPAEDHPIVHAAEEASSRGEPFQAEYRITRKDGQIIWVSDTAVVVRGSDSHPVMEGLIVDITERKLLENQLQQARKMEAVGRLAGGVAHDFNNLLTIIKGYIEIALQRCLNQPALHSDIRRIEDAADRAVTLVRQLLAFSRKQVLRPKIIDLNSIVVNLDHLLRRLMSANIEMKTFVSKDVATIKADPGQVEQVIMNLVVNARDALPEGGRIVIETSNVDLDSAYTLDHAIVRPGPYVLLAVSDTGIGMSAETVAHIFEPFYTTKESGRGTGLGLSTVYGIVKQSGGYVWVYSELGKGTTFKVYLPRVKDAVQDLPAQETLPSTARKAHETILLVEDESAVRELAQMVLSQRGYRVIEAHTPEEAERLARNNGAEIHLLLTDVVMPGSSGRELAKRLTGRYPNLRVLYMSGYTYNVIAQDGTLEEGISFLQKPFTPQVLSEKVREVLDRSVSAK
;
A
#
# COMPACT_ATOMS: atom_id res chain seq x y z
N MET A 1 -50.93 4.15 -35.05
CA MET A 1 -50.64 3.43 -33.78
C MET A 1 -51.40 3.96 -32.55
N LEU A 2 -51.89 5.21 -32.52
CA LEU A 2 -52.60 5.79 -31.34
C LEU A 2 -53.99 5.21 -31.01
N ARG A 3 -54.68 4.54 -31.94
CA ARG A 3 -56.08 4.10 -31.72
C ARG A 3 -56.20 3.07 -30.59
N LYS A 4 -55.25 2.12 -30.50
CA LYS A 4 -55.28 1.04 -29.50
C LYS A 4 -55.14 1.53 -28.04
N PRO A 5 -54.14 2.37 -27.66
CA PRO A 5 -54.02 2.86 -26.29
C PRO A 5 -55.18 3.78 -25.88
N LEU A 6 -55.71 4.60 -26.80
CA LEU A 6 -56.87 5.46 -26.53
C LEU A 6 -58.14 4.63 -26.23
N ILE A 7 -58.38 3.56 -27.01
CA ILE A 7 -59.50 2.64 -26.78
C ILE A 7 -59.37 1.98 -25.41
N LEU A 8 -58.17 1.53 -25.03
CA LEU A 8 -57.97 0.88 -23.74
C LEU A 8 -58.19 1.85 -22.56
N ALA A 9 -57.70 3.09 -22.66
CA ALA A 9 -57.97 4.12 -21.67
C ALA A 9 -59.47 4.44 -21.53
N ALA A 10 -60.19 4.54 -22.66
CA ALA A 10 -61.64 4.76 -22.66
C ALA A 10 -62.40 3.58 -22.02
N ILE A 11 -61.96 2.34 -22.24
CA ILE A 11 -62.52 1.15 -21.60
C ILE A 11 -62.31 1.21 -20.08
N ILE A 12 -61.12 1.56 -19.60
CA ILE A 12 -60.83 1.68 -18.15
C ILE A 12 -61.74 2.72 -17.50
N VAL A 13 -61.91 3.89 -18.13
CA VAL A 13 -62.82 4.94 -17.62
C VAL A 13 -64.28 4.46 -17.63
N ALA A 14 -64.73 3.81 -18.70
CA ALA A 14 -66.09 3.28 -18.78
C ALA A 14 -66.36 2.19 -17.73
N LEU A 15 -65.37 1.36 -17.42
CA LEU A 15 -65.46 0.34 -16.38
C LEU A 15 -65.58 0.98 -14.99
N HIS A 16 -64.81 2.03 -14.68
CA HIS A 16 -65.00 2.79 -13.43
C HIS A 16 -66.38 3.45 -13.33
N LEU A 17 -66.89 4.03 -14.43
CA LEU A 17 -68.25 4.62 -14.44
C LEU A 17 -69.33 3.56 -14.18
N CYS A 18 -69.17 2.37 -14.79
CA CYS A 18 -70.10 1.24 -14.62
C CYS A 18 -70.04 0.69 -13.20
N GLU A 19 -68.83 0.48 -12.67
CA GLU A 19 -68.57 -0.01 -11.32
C GLU A 19 -69.18 0.91 -10.27
N ALA A 20 -68.88 2.22 -10.32
CA ALA A 20 -69.44 3.20 -9.39
C ALA A 20 -70.97 3.33 -9.47
N ALA A 21 -71.57 3.06 -10.64
CA ALA A 21 -73.02 3.13 -10.83
C ALA A 21 -73.77 1.84 -10.42
N THR A 22 -73.09 0.69 -10.41
CA THR A 22 -73.73 -0.62 -10.20
C THR A 22 -73.35 -1.28 -8.89
N LEU A 23 -72.06 -1.33 -8.57
CA LEU A 23 -71.52 -1.99 -7.38
C LEU A 23 -71.33 -1.00 -6.23
N GLY A 24 -71.01 0.26 -6.54
CA GLY A 24 -70.79 1.31 -5.55
C GLY A 24 -69.77 0.91 -4.47
N THR A 25 -69.99 1.36 -3.23
CA THR A 25 -69.09 1.11 -2.09
C THR A 25 -69.16 -0.31 -1.51
N THR A 26 -69.58 -1.32 -2.28
CA THR A 26 -69.55 -2.72 -1.85
C THR A 26 -68.13 -3.27 -1.92
N THR A 27 -67.81 -4.31 -1.15
CA THR A 27 -66.48 -4.97 -1.19
C THR A 27 -66.07 -5.37 -2.61
N THR A 28 -67.02 -5.80 -3.44
CA THR A 28 -66.80 -6.13 -4.85
C THR A 28 -66.54 -4.89 -5.72
N GLY A 29 -67.21 -3.77 -5.44
CA GLY A 29 -66.95 -2.48 -6.09
C GLY A 29 -65.56 -1.95 -5.74
N SER A 30 -65.21 -1.91 -4.44
CA SER A 30 -63.88 -1.55 -3.94
C SER A 30 -62.77 -2.41 -4.55
N LEU A 31 -62.97 -3.73 -4.66
CA LEU A 31 -62.03 -4.64 -5.31
C LEU A 31 -61.85 -4.31 -6.80
N LEU A 32 -62.95 -4.08 -7.52
CA LEU A 32 -62.92 -3.77 -8.95
C LEU A 32 -62.28 -2.40 -9.21
N ALA A 33 -62.58 -1.39 -8.41
CA ALA A 33 -61.99 -0.05 -8.49
C ALA A 33 -60.46 -0.10 -8.31
N ASN A 34 -59.97 -0.77 -7.25
CA ASN A 34 -58.54 -0.97 -7.01
C ASN A 34 -57.86 -1.76 -8.16
N LEU A 35 -58.51 -2.80 -8.68
CA LEU A 35 -57.96 -3.58 -9.81
C LEU A 35 -57.85 -2.76 -11.10
N LEU A 36 -58.82 -1.88 -11.37
CA LEU A 36 -58.79 -0.99 -12.53
C LEU A 36 -57.64 0.03 -12.44
N GLU A 37 -57.39 0.54 -11.24
CA GLU A 37 -56.30 1.47 -10.96
C GLU A 37 -54.92 0.79 -11.09
N ILE A 38 -54.75 -0.41 -10.52
CA ILE A 38 -53.55 -1.24 -10.70
C ILE A 38 -53.32 -1.55 -12.19
N PHE A 39 -54.39 -1.86 -12.93
CA PHE A 39 -54.31 -2.10 -14.36
C PHE A 39 -53.89 -0.85 -15.13
N ALA A 40 -54.39 0.34 -14.77
CA ALA A 40 -53.97 1.61 -15.36
C ALA A 40 -52.49 1.91 -15.10
N CYS A 41 -51.99 1.63 -13.90
CA CYS A 41 -50.57 1.74 -13.55
C CYS A 41 -49.71 0.79 -14.39
N GLY A 42 -50.10 -0.50 -14.46
CA GLY A 42 -49.41 -1.50 -15.27
C GLY A 42 -49.41 -1.16 -16.76
N PHE A 43 -50.53 -0.66 -17.28
CA PHE A 43 -50.64 -0.18 -18.65
C PHE A 43 -49.71 1.02 -18.92
N SER A 44 -49.68 2.00 -18.02
CA SER A 44 -48.82 3.17 -18.12
C SER A 44 -47.33 2.82 -18.06
N ALA A 45 -46.93 1.97 -17.11
CA ALA A 45 -45.57 1.45 -17.01
C ALA A 45 -45.16 0.68 -18.28
N ALA A 46 -46.05 -0.16 -18.84
CA ALA A 46 -45.78 -0.88 -20.09
C ALA A 46 -45.57 0.08 -21.27
N MET A 47 -46.34 1.18 -21.36
CA MET A 47 -46.14 2.20 -22.39
C MET A 47 -44.81 2.94 -22.19
N ALA A 48 -44.44 3.26 -20.95
CA ALA A 48 -43.15 3.87 -20.61
C ALA A 48 -41.96 2.96 -20.97
N PHE A 49 -41.99 1.67 -20.63
CA PHE A 49 -40.95 0.71 -21.03
C PHE A 49 -40.90 0.50 -22.56
N GLY A 50 -42.04 0.60 -23.23
CA GLY A 50 -42.08 0.66 -24.70
C GLY A 50 -41.36 1.90 -25.26
N ALA A 51 -41.57 3.07 -24.65
CA ALA A 51 -40.88 4.30 -24.99
C ALA A 51 -39.38 4.23 -24.69
N PHE A 52 -38.98 3.58 -23.59
CA PHE A 52 -37.58 3.27 -23.26
C PHE A 52 -36.89 2.46 -24.36
N ARG A 53 -37.52 1.36 -24.82
CA ARG A 53 -36.96 0.52 -25.89
C ARG A 53 -36.73 1.30 -27.19
N ARG A 54 -37.62 2.24 -27.50
CA ARG A 54 -37.55 3.14 -28.67
C ARG A 54 -36.65 4.37 -28.45
N GLY A 55 -36.30 4.68 -27.21
CA GLY A 55 -35.56 5.88 -26.83
C GLY A 55 -34.10 5.89 -27.31
N ARG A 56 -33.57 7.09 -27.46
CA ARG A 56 -32.15 7.38 -27.75
C ARG A 56 -31.64 8.47 -26.83
N GLY A 57 -30.33 8.48 -26.57
CA GLY A 57 -29.69 9.45 -25.68
C GLY A 57 -30.39 9.53 -24.32
N LEU A 58 -30.61 10.74 -23.81
CA LEU A 58 -31.22 10.98 -22.49
C LEU A 58 -32.61 10.35 -22.31
N SER A 59 -33.37 10.18 -23.39
CA SER A 59 -34.73 9.66 -23.29
C SER A 59 -34.80 8.20 -22.82
N ARG A 60 -33.72 7.42 -22.96
CA ARG A 60 -33.67 6.05 -22.43
C ARG A 60 -33.69 6.05 -20.89
N PRO A 61 -32.67 6.57 -20.18
CA PRO A 61 -32.69 6.57 -18.72
C PRO A 61 -33.93 7.28 -18.16
N PHE A 62 -34.43 8.33 -18.83
CA PHE A 62 -35.71 8.96 -18.49
C PHE A 62 -36.87 7.96 -18.41
N TRP A 63 -37.17 7.26 -19.51
CA TRP A 63 -38.34 6.38 -19.60
C TRP A 63 -38.19 5.13 -18.75
N LEU A 64 -36.95 4.70 -18.50
CA LEU A 64 -36.66 3.61 -17.56
C LEU A 64 -37.07 4.01 -16.14
N ILE A 65 -36.56 5.14 -15.65
CA ILE A 65 -36.83 5.62 -14.29
C ILE A 65 -38.34 5.93 -14.13
N PHE A 66 -38.94 6.59 -15.12
CA PHE A 66 -40.37 6.92 -15.12
C PHE A 66 -41.26 5.68 -15.07
N GLY A 67 -40.98 4.69 -15.93
CA GLY A 67 -41.73 3.44 -15.96
C GLY A 67 -41.56 2.62 -14.67
N THR A 68 -40.36 2.63 -14.07
CA THR A 68 -40.11 2.00 -12.78
C THR A 68 -40.90 2.67 -11.65
N GLY A 69 -40.98 4.00 -11.62
CA GLY A 69 -41.78 4.74 -10.62
C GLY A 69 -43.25 4.33 -10.64
N ILE A 70 -43.87 4.38 -11.82
CA ILE A 70 -45.28 4.00 -11.99
C ILE A 70 -45.53 2.52 -11.63
N ALA A 71 -44.59 1.63 -11.99
CA ALA A 71 -44.71 0.22 -11.63
C ALA A 71 -44.65 0.01 -10.11
N MET A 72 -43.81 0.78 -9.40
CA MET A 72 -43.73 0.75 -7.94
C MET A 72 -45.01 1.28 -7.28
N TRP A 73 -45.60 2.33 -7.84
CA TRP A 73 -46.88 2.85 -7.38
C TRP A 73 -48.00 1.82 -7.54
N GLY A 74 -48.06 1.13 -8.69
CA GLY A 74 -49.00 0.02 -8.89
C GLY A 74 -48.78 -1.15 -7.92
N ALA A 75 -47.53 -1.45 -7.55
CA ALA A 75 -47.22 -2.45 -6.53
C ALA A 75 -47.62 -2.01 -5.12
N ALA A 76 -47.45 -0.72 -4.79
CA ALA A 76 -47.95 -0.14 -3.55
C ALA A 76 -49.49 -0.25 -3.47
N ASN A 77 -50.17 0.05 -4.58
CA ASN A 77 -51.62 -0.05 -4.67
C ASN A 77 -52.13 -1.50 -4.51
N LEU A 78 -51.41 -2.51 -5.04
CA LEU A 78 -51.72 -3.92 -4.74
C LEU A 78 -51.68 -4.22 -3.25
N GLY A 79 -50.70 -3.67 -2.54
CA GLY A 79 -50.61 -3.76 -1.08
C GLY A 79 -51.76 -3.03 -0.38
N TRP A 80 -52.11 -1.82 -0.85
CA TRP A 80 -53.24 -1.05 -0.33
C TRP A 80 -54.56 -1.83 -0.44
N MET A 81 -54.85 -2.37 -1.63
CA MET A 81 -56.01 -3.21 -1.89
C MET A 81 -56.08 -4.42 -0.95
N TYR A 82 -54.95 -5.06 -0.62
CA TYR A 82 -54.93 -6.16 0.34
C TYR A 82 -55.37 -5.72 1.74
N TYR A 83 -54.87 -4.57 2.21
CA TYR A 83 -55.28 -4.01 3.50
C TYR A 83 -56.78 -3.64 3.50
N GLU A 84 -57.23 -2.95 2.46
CA GLU A 84 -58.60 -2.44 2.39
C GLU A 84 -59.64 -3.57 2.18
N VAL A 85 -59.42 -4.45 1.21
CA VAL A 85 -60.41 -5.46 0.78
C VAL A 85 -60.34 -6.73 1.62
N VAL A 86 -59.14 -7.19 2.00
CA VAL A 86 -58.97 -8.46 2.72
C VAL A 86 -58.90 -8.24 4.22
N LEU A 87 -58.14 -7.26 4.68
CA LEU A 87 -57.97 -6.98 6.11
C LEU A 87 -58.99 -5.97 6.65
N HIS A 88 -59.78 -5.32 5.79
CA HIS A 88 -60.75 -4.29 6.17
C HIS A 88 -60.16 -3.20 7.09
N THR A 89 -58.88 -2.87 6.86
CA THR A 89 -58.13 -1.88 7.64
C THR A 89 -57.29 -1.03 6.70
N GLU A 90 -56.92 0.17 7.13
CA GLU A 90 -55.94 0.96 6.39
C GLU A 90 -54.53 0.45 6.66
N PRO A 91 -53.62 0.49 5.67
CA PRO A 91 -52.24 0.15 5.90
C PRO A 91 -51.64 1.10 6.93
N PRO A 92 -50.98 0.59 7.99
CA PRO A 92 -50.42 1.44 9.02
C PRO A 92 -49.41 2.41 8.41
N PRO A 93 -49.27 3.64 8.95
CA PRO A 93 -48.37 4.65 8.38
C PRO A 93 -46.91 4.19 8.23
N THR A 94 -46.47 3.24 9.06
CA THR A 94 -45.13 2.64 9.01
C THR A 94 -45.03 1.40 8.12
N SER A 95 -46.07 1.08 7.35
CA SER A 95 -46.08 -0.08 6.45
C SER A 95 -45.16 0.14 5.26
N VAL A 96 -44.66 -0.97 4.72
CA VAL A 96 -43.93 -0.97 3.45
C VAL A 96 -44.80 -0.41 2.32
N VAL A 97 -46.12 -0.60 2.37
CA VAL A 97 -47.08 -0.05 1.39
C VAL A 97 -46.99 1.47 1.32
N ARG A 98 -47.07 2.16 2.47
CA ARG A 98 -46.94 3.63 2.56
C ARG A 98 -45.56 4.11 2.11
N PHE A 99 -44.51 3.36 2.43
CA PHE A 99 -43.15 3.67 1.97
C PHE A 99 -43.00 3.56 0.44
N LEU A 100 -43.60 2.53 -0.18
CA LEU A 100 -43.54 2.33 -1.63
C LEU A 100 -44.20 3.46 -2.42
N PHE A 101 -45.30 4.06 -1.91
CA PHE A 101 -45.91 5.23 -2.52
C PHE A 101 -44.94 6.42 -2.58
N GLY A 102 -44.18 6.68 -1.52
CA GLY A 102 -43.18 7.75 -1.49
C GLY A 102 -41.98 7.51 -2.42
N LEU A 103 -41.69 6.27 -2.82
CA LEU A 103 -40.57 5.97 -3.72
C LEU A 103 -40.80 6.43 -5.17
N GLU A 104 -42.06 6.58 -5.60
CA GLU A 104 -42.37 7.13 -6.91
C GLU A 104 -41.83 8.57 -7.02
N SER A 105 -42.11 9.40 -6.02
CA SER A 105 -41.64 10.79 -5.97
C SER A 105 -40.10 10.90 -6.01
N VAL A 106 -39.39 9.94 -5.39
CA VAL A 106 -37.91 9.86 -5.47
C VAL A 106 -37.46 9.66 -6.91
N LEU A 107 -38.08 8.73 -7.63
CA LEU A 107 -37.74 8.43 -9.02
C LEU A 107 -38.11 9.57 -9.96
N LEU A 108 -39.26 10.23 -9.73
CA LEU A 108 -39.66 11.43 -10.44
C LEU A 108 -38.67 12.59 -10.20
N ALA A 109 -38.21 12.76 -8.96
CA ALA A 109 -37.16 13.72 -8.63
C ALA A 109 -35.85 13.39 -9.35
N MET A 110 -35.40 12.13 -9.37
CA MET A 110 -34.19 11.72 -10.10
C MET A 110 -34.25 12.09 -11.58
N ILE A 111 -35.41 11.97 -12.23
CA ILE A 111 -35.60 12.37 -13.64
C ILE A 111 -35.33 13.87 -13.86
N LEU A 112 -35.73 14.72 -12.92
CA LEU A 112 -35.54 16.17 -12.99
C LEU A 112 -34.07 16.58 -12.96
N PHE A 113 -33.19 15.71 -12.45
CA PHE A 113 -31.75 15.96 -12.33
C PHE A 113 -30.89 15.26 -13.40
N LEU A 114 -31.51 14.61 -14.39
CA LEU A 114 -30.81 14.09 -15.56
C LEU A 114 -30.18 15.24 -16.40
N ASP A 115 -28.89 15.11 -16.73
CA ASP A 115 -28.14 16.13 -17.45
C ASP A 115 -28.48 16.19 -18.95
N GLN A 116 -29.22 17.22 -19.34
CA GLN A 116 -29.66 17.44 -20.73
C GLN A 116 -28.51 17.73 -21.70
N ASP A 117 -27.35 18.20 -21.24
CA ASP A 117 -26.23 18.55 -22.12
C ASP A 117 -25.49 17.31 -22.63
N LYS A 118 -25.43 16.25 -21.81
CA LYS A 118 -24.67 15.02 -22.10
C LYS A 118 -25.36 14.10 -23.12
N ASP A 119 -26.69 14.15 -23.21
CA ASP A 119 -27.52 13.35 -24.13
C ASP A 119 -27.09 11.86 -24.24
N SER A 120 -26.80 11.24 -23.09
CA SER A 120 -26.25 9.89 -23.00
C SER A 120 -27.35 8.85 -22.78
N PRO A 121 -27.28 7.66 -23.44
CA PRO A 121 -28.19 6.55 -23.18
C PRO A 121 -27.89 5.80 -21.87
N ARG A 122 -26.79 6.14 -21.19
CA ARG A 122 -26.38 5.55 -19.89
C ARG A 122 -26.34 6.63 -18.82
N ILE A 123 -26.76 6.25 -17.61
CA ILE A 123 -26.56 7.06 -16.39
C ILE A 123 -25.06 7.14 -16.15
N ASP A 124 -24.54 8.35 -16.04
CA ASP A 124 -23.12 8.56 -15.76
C ASP A 124 -22.84 8.59 -14.26
N ALA A 125 -21.56 8.50 -13.88
CA ALA A 125 -21.16 8.43 -12.47
C ALA A 125 -21.63 9.65 -11.66
N GLU A 126 -21.66 10.85 -12.26
CA GLU A 126 -22.16 12.06 -11.61
C GLU A 126 -23.67 11.95 -11.31
N SER A 127 -24.47 11.55 -12.31
CA SER A 127 -25.92 11.36 -12.12
C SER A 127 -26.22 10.25 -11.12
N ALA A 128 -25.40 9.19 -11.08
CA ALA A 128 -25.57 8.10 -10.10
C ALA A 128 -25.34 8.60 -8.66
N LEU A 129 -24.33 9.44 -8.44
CA LEU A 129 -24.07 10.06 -7.13
C LEU A 129 -25.19 11.03 -6.74
N ASP A 130 -25.72 11.77 -7.70
CA ASP A 130 -26.88 12.65 -7.48
C ASP A 130 -28.12 11.85 -7.07
N PHE A 131 -28.36 10.70 -7.68
CA PHE A 131 -29.49 9.83 -7.35
C PHE A 131 -29.40 9.29 -5.91
N VAL A 132 -28.20 8.95 -5.44
CA VAL A 132 -27.98 8.56 -4.05
C VAL A 132 -28.33 9.72 -3.10
N GLN A 133 -27.90 10.94 -3.41
CA GLN A 133 -28.21 12.11 -2.58
C GLN A 133 -29.70 12.43 -2.53
N ILE A 134 -30.39 12.38 -3.69
CA ILE A 134 -31.84 12.58 -3.77
C ILE A 134 -32.56 11.51 -2.94
N GLY A 135 -32.15 10.24 -3.04
CA GLY A 135 -32.70 9.17 -2.23
C GLY A 135 -32.55 9.41 -0.71
N ILE A 136 -31.41 9.94 -0.27
CA ILE A 136 -31.18 10.29 1.14
C ILE A 136 -32.10 11.43 1.60
N VAL A 137 -32.25 12.49 0.79
CA VAL A 137 -33.15 13.62 1.12
C VAL A 137 -34.59 13.11 1.30
N PHE A 138 -35.08 12.32 0.35
CA PHE A 138 -36.44 11.80 0.41
C PHE A 138 -36.64 10.78 1.54
N PHE A 139 -35.62 9.99 1.88
CA PHE A 139 -35.66 9.15 3.08
C PHE A 139 -35.85 9.99 4.35
N PHE A 140 -35.17 11.12 4.48
CA PHE A 140 -35.36 12.02 5.61
C PHE A 140 -36.73 12.70 5.61
N ILE A 141 -37.24 13.11 4.43
CA ILE A 141 -38.61 13.62 4.30
C ILE A 141 -39.61 12.56 4.78
N TYR A 142 -39.45 11.31 4.37
CA TYR A 142 -40.28 10.19 4.81
C TYR A 142 -40.24 10.03 6.35
N VAL A 143 -39.04 10.02 6.94
CA VAL A 143 -38.91 9.85 8.39
C VAL A 143 -39.52 11.02 9.18
N GLU A 144 -39.26 12.26 8.75
CA GLU A 144 -39.66 13.48 9.47
C GLU A 144 -41.15 13.80 9.33
N PHE A 145 -41.70 13.61 8.14
CA PHE A 145 -43.07 14.04 7.81
C PHE A 145 -44.10 12.91 7.83
N TYR A 146 -43.68 11.66 7.68
CA TYR A 146 -44.59 10.50 7.64
C TYR A 146 -44.38 9.59 8.86
N TYR A 147 -43.15 9.11 9.11
CA TYR A 147 -42.89 8.12 10.17
C TYR A 147 -43.01 8.67 11.60
N LEU A 148 -42.34 9.78 11.90
CA LEU A 148 -42.36 10.36 13.26
C LEU A 148 -43.73 10.93 13.64
N PRO A 149 -44.44 11.69 12.77
CA PRO A 149 -45.76 12.20 13.09
C PRO A 149 -46.78 11.09 13.31
N ALA A 150 -46.71 9.99 12.56
CA ALA A 150 -47.57 8.83 12.77
C ALA A 150 -47.41 8.15 14.15
N ARG A 151 -46.27 8.36 14.82
CA ARG A 151 -46.04 7.88 16.19
C ARG A 151 -46.45 8.87 17.27
N ARG A 152 -46.46 10.17 16.97
CA ARG A 152 -46.62 11.25 17.97
C ARG A 152 -47.98 11.94 17.93
N LEU A 153 -48.61 11.96 16.77
CA LEU A 153 -49.91 12.62 16.57
C LEU A 153 -51.02 11.59 16.56
N ASP A 154 -52.24 12.04 16.86
CA ASP A 154 -53.42 11.23 16.59
C ASP A 154 -53.55 10.95 15.08
N HIS A 155 -54.27 9.88 14.75
CA HIS A 155 -54.41 9.40 13.37
C HIS A 155 -54.91 10.47 12.40
N TYR A 156 -55.83 11.34 12.82
CA TYR A 156 -56.40 12.38 11.97
C TYR A 156 -55.42 13.54 11.72
N SER A 157 -54.73 14.00 12.77
CA SER A 157 -53.70 15.02 12.67
C SER A 157 -52.47 14.57 11.86
N ALA A 158 -52.09 13.30 11.99
CA ALA A 158 -51.03 12.69 11.18
C ALA A 158 -51.41 12.66 9.70
N PHE A 159 -52.64 12.21 9.39
CA PHE A 159 -53.17 12.17 8.03
C PHE A 159 -53.25 13.55 7.36
N LEU A 160 -53.75 14.57 8.07
CA LEU A 160 -53.79 15.94 7.53
C LEU A 160 -52.40 16.52 7.24
N ARG A 161 -51.39 16.12 8.02
CA ARG A 161 -50.01 16.54 7.80
C ARG A 161 -49.40 15.84 6.60
N GLU A 162 -49.57 14.52 6.49
CA GLU A 162 -49.18 13.70 5.34
C GLU A 162 -49.74 14.31 4.05
N MET A 163 -51.06 14.53 4.01
CA MET A 163 -51.74 15.16 2.87
C MET A 163 -51.14 16.51 2.47
N ARG A 164 -50.82 17.38 3.43
CA ARG A 164 -50.24 18.71 3.12
C ARG A 164 -48.83 18.57 2.54
N VAL A 165 -48.04 17.63 3.05
CA VAL A 165 -46.66 17.42 2.61
C VAL A 165 -46.64 16.85 1.21
N GLU A 166 -47.45 15.83 0.93
CA GLU A 166 -47.59 15.24 -0.41
C GLU A 166 -48.02 16.28 -1.45
N ASN A 167 -49.03 17.09 -1.15
CA ASN A 167 -49.48 18.14 -2.09
C ASN A 167 -48.41 19.20 -2.36
N VAL A 168 -47.62 19.57 -1.35
CA VAL A 168 -46.52 20.53 -1.53
C VAL A 168 -45.39 19.90 -2.34
N GLU A 169 -45.06 18.64 -2.06
CA GLU A 169 -44.06 17.86 -2.78
C GLU A 169 -44.41 17.74 -4.27
N ASP A 170 -45.62 17.31 -4.59
CA ASP A 170 -46.14 17.18 -5.94
C ASP A 170 -46.17 18.51 -6.70
N ALA A 171 -46.57 19.60 -6.02
CA ALA A 171 -46.56 20.94 -6.60
C ALA A 171 -45.14 21.41 -6.93
N VAL A 172 -44.17 21.13 -6.05
CA VAL A 172 -42.75 21.45 -6.28
C VAL A 172 -42.19 20.64 -7.44
N LEU A 173 -42.44 19.33 -7.50
CA LEU A 173 -42.00 18.48 -8.61
C LEU A 173 -42.60 18.93 -9.95
N THR A 174 -43.88 19.30 -9.97
CA THR A 174 -44.57 19.86 -11.14
C THR A 174 -43.91 21.15 -11.61
N LEU A 175 -43.64 22.09 -10.69
CA LEU A 175 -42.99 23.35 -11.00
C LEU A 175 -41.58 23.13 -11.57
N LEU A 176 -40.80 22.26 -10.96
CA LEU A 176 -39.45 21.93 -11.41
C LEU A 176 -39.45 21.28 -12.80
N ALA A 177 -40.39 20.38 -13.09
CA ALA A 177 -40.57 19.79 -14.41
C ALA A 177 -40.89 20.86 -15.47
N ALA A 178 -41.78 21.80 -15.15
CA ALA A 178 -42.13 22.90 -16.05
C ALA A 178 -40.93 23.83 -16.30
N LEU A 179 -40.16 24.17 -15.26
CA LEU A 179 -38.94 24.96 -15.38
C LEU A 179 -37.88 24.26 -16.23
N GLN A 180 -37.70 22.95 -16.07
CA GLN A 180 -36.78 22.17 -16.91
C GLN A 180 -37.22 22.14 -18.38
N ALA A 181 -38.52 22.05 -18.65
CA ALA A 181 -39.06 22.15 -20.00
C ALA A 181 -38.80 23.53 -20.62
N LEU A 182 -38.99 24.62 -19.86
CA LEU A 182 -38.75 25.99 -20.31
C LEU A 182 -37.25 26.25 -20.55
N ARG A 183 -36.37 25.73 -19.70
CA ARG A 183 -34.92 25.83 -19.84
C ARG A 183 -34.39 25.04 -21.04
N SER A 184 -35.06 23.95 -21.43
CA SER A 184 -34.64 23.07 -22.53
C SER A 184 -34.59 23.81 -23.87
N ARG A 185 -33.38 23.97 -24.42
CA ARG A 185 -33.17 24.56 -25.77
C ARG A 185 -33.47 23.58 -26.90
N ARG A 186 -33.24 22.29 -26.69
CA ARG A 186 -33.55 21.24 -27.68
C ARG A 186 -35.04 20.92 -27.64
N GLN A 187 -35.70 21.00 -28.80
CA GLN A 187 -37.13 20.75 -28.93
C GLN A 187 -37.53 19.36 -28.40
N HIS A 188 -36.65 18.36 -28.55
CA HIS A 188 -36.90 17.00 -28.07
C HIS A 188 -36.97 16.91 -26.54
N PHE A 189 -36.06 17.57 -25.80
CA PHE A 189 -36.09 17.59 -24.33
C PHE A 189 -37.22 18.45 -23.78
N ARG A 190 -37.57 19.55 -24.46
CA ARG A 190 -38.74 20.36 -24.11
C ARG A 190 -40.03 19.53 -24.16
N LYS A 191 -40.19 18.66 -25.17
CA LYS A 191 -41.34 17.73 -25.26
C LYS A 191 -41.33 16.68 -24.15
N LEU A 192 -40.14 16.22 -23.75
CA LEU A 192 -39.98 15.20 -22.70
C LEU A 192 -40.32 15.77 -21.31
N TYR A 193 -39.66 16.84 -20.89
CA TYR A 193 -39.95 17.48 -19.59
C TYR A 193 -41.31 18.20 -19.57
N GLY A 194 -41.76 18.72 -20.71
CA GLY A 194 -43.10 19.30 -20.82
C GLY A 194 -44.20 18.25 -20.63
N GLY A 195 -44.01 17.03 -21.16
CA GLY A 195 -44.93 15.92 -20.90
C GLY A 195 -44.89 15.44 -19.45
N LEU A 196 -43.70 15.42 -18.82
CA LEU A 196 -43.57 15.13 -17.40
C LEU A 196 -44.33 16.15 -16.55
N ALA A 197 -44.20 17.45 -16.87
CA ALA A 197 -44.91 18.51 -16.17
C ALA A 197 -46.43 18.39 -16.30
N VAL A 198 -46.94 18.00 -17.48
CA VAL A 198 -48.38 17.75 -17.69
C VAL A 198 -48.86 16.56 -16.87
N TYR A 199 -48.09 15.46 -16.84
CA TYR A 199 -48.41 14.31 -16.00
C TYR A 199 -48.43 14.68 -14.52
N LEU A 200 -47.37 15.31 -14.01
CA LEU A 200 -47.28 15.71 -12.61
C LEU A 200 -48.40 16.70 -12.25
N LEU A 201 -48.70 17.68 -13.11
CA LEU A 201 -49.84 18.58 -12.90
C LEU A 201 -51.17 17.82 -12.80
N SER A 202 -51.38 16.82 -13.67
CA SER A 202 -52.58 15.98 -13.60
C SER A 202 -52.63 15.18 -12.30
N LEU A 203 -51.49 14.64 -11.86
CA LEU A 203 -51.36 13.90 -10.61
C LEU A 203 -51.64 14.82 -9.41
N THR A 204 -50.98 15.97 -9.31
CA THR A 204 -51.17 16.94 -8.22
C THR A 204 -52.61 17.41 -8.12
N VAL A 205 -53.24 17.79 -9.24
CA VAL A 205 -54.63 18.28 -9.22
C VAL A 205 -55.59 17.17 -8.81
N CYS A 206 -55.45 15.98 -9.39
CA CYS A 206 -56.33 14.87 -9.06
C CYS A 206 -56.14 14.38 -7.62
N ALA A 207 -54.90 14.23 -7.16
CA ALA A 207 -54.58 13.84 -5.79
C ALA A 207 -55.09 14.87 -4.77
N ALA A 208 -54.86 16.17 -4.98
CA ALA A 208 -55.35 17.23 -4.11
C ALA A 208 -56.89 17.21 -3.97
N VAL A 209 -57.60 17.02 -5.10
CA VAL A 209 -59.06 16.93 -5.10
C VAL A 209 -59.54 15.65 -4.41
N ALA A 210 -58.91 14.50 -4.71
CA ALA A 210 -59.27 13.23 -4.10
C ALA A 210 -59.07 13.24 -2.59
N GLN A 211 -57.93 13.75 -2.13
CA GLN A 211 -57.60 13.88 -0.71
C GLN A 211 -58.51 14.88 0.01
N TYR A 212 -58.80 16.03 -0.60
CA TYR A 212 -59.77 16.98 -0.04
C TYR A 212 -61.16 16.37 0.13
N LEU A 213 -61.64 15.63 -0.89
CA LEU A 213 -62.91 14.93 -0.82
C LEU A 213 -62.91 13.83 0.24
N GLN A 214 -61.77 13.15 0.44
CA GLN A 214 -61.60 12.16 1.50
C GLN A 214 -61.71 12.77 2.89
N VAL A 215 -61.14 13.96 3.11
CA VAL A 215 -61.27 14.69 4.38
C VAL A 215 -62.68 15.24 4.58
N ALA A 216 -63.28 15.84 3.55
CA ALA A 216 -64.57 16.52 3.65
C ALA A 216 -65.75 15.55 3.78
N LYS A 217 -65.68 14.40 3.08
CA LYS A 217 -66.70 13.34 3.11
C LYS A 217 -66.02 11.97 2.92
N PRO A 218 -65.50 11.34 3.97
CA PRO A 218 -64.83 10.04 3.86
C PRO A 218 -65.73 9.01 3.19
N ALA A 219 -65.22 8.37 2.15
CA ALA A 219 -65.89 7.27 1.48
C ALA A 219 -64.87 6.15 1.23
N PRO A 220 -65.26 4.88 1.32
CA PRO A 220 -64.42 3.77 0.86
C PRO A 220 -64.30 3.81 -0.67
N THR A 221 -63.34 3.04 -1.22
CA THR A 221 -63.23 2.86 -2.68
C THR A 221 -64.49 2.21 -3.25
N GLY A 222 -64.74 2.41 -4.54
CA GLY A 222 -65.96 2.05 -5.26
C GLY A 222 -66.86 3.25 -5.58
N THR A 223 -66.26 4.43 -5.78
CA THR A 223 -66.98 5.65 -6.14
C THR A 223 -66.36 6.30 -7.37
N LEU A 224 -67.09 7.24 -7.97
CA LEU A 224 -66.55 8.06 -9.07
C LEU A 224 -65.28 8.85 -8.70
N ARG A 225 -64.91 8.92 -7.42
CA ARG A 225 -63.68 9.55 -6.96
C ARG A 225 -62.44 8.75 -7.30
N ASP A 226 -62.56 7.43 -7.47
CA ASP A 226 -61.41 6.56 -7.78
C ASP A 226 -60.85 6.87 -9.18
N LEU A 227 -61.68 7.44 -10.06
CA LEU A 227 -61.20 8.00 -11.33
C LEU A 227 -60.13 9.08 -11.15
N LEU A 228 -60.14 9.83 -10.04
CA LEU A 228 -59.11 10.84 -9.76
C LEU A 228 -57.75 10.17 -9.58
N TRP A 229 -57.68 8.99 -8.97
CA TRP A 229 -56.43 8.25 -8.83
C TRP A 229 -55.99 7.57 -10.14
N THR A 230 -56.94 7.14 -10.97
CA THR A 230 -56.66 6.45 -12.25
C THR A 230 -56.28 7.39 -13.41
N LEU A 231 -56.90 8.57 -13.51
CA LEU A 231 -56.76 9.46 -14.67
C LEU A 231 -55.31 9.91 -14.96
N PRO A 232 -54.48 10.30 -13.95
CA PRO A 232 -53.09 10.68 -14.19
C PRO A 232 -52.27 9.58 -14.88
N PHE A 233 -52.47 8.32 -14.52
CA PHE A 233 -51.76 7.20 -15.16
C PHE A 233 -52.18 6.98 -16.61
N LEU A 234 -53.45 7.24 -16.94
CA LEU A 234 -53.91 7.20 -18.33
C LEU A 234 -53.30 8.34 -19.15
N VAL A 235 -53.14 9.54 -18.56
CA VAL A 235 -52.43 10.67 -19.18
C VAL A 235 -50.97 10.29 -19.46
N ALA A 236 -50.27 9.70 -18.48
CA ALA A 236 -48.91 9.20 -18.65
C ALA A 236 -48.81 8.12 -19.74
N ALA A 237 -49.73 7.15 -19.76
CA ALA A 237 -49.75 6.08 -20.74
C ALA A 237 -49.92 6.64 -22.17
N MET A 238 -50.83 7.59 -22.35
CA MET A 238 -51.07 8.24 -23.64
C MET A 238 -49.88 9.05 -24.11
N TRP A 239 -49.23 9.76 -23.19
CA TRP A 239 -48.02 10.50 -23.48
C TRP A 239 -46.85 9.58 -23.88
N ALA A 240 -46.59 8.51 -23.12
CA ALA A 240 -45.54 7.54 -23.43
C ALA A 240 -45.79 6.77 -24.74
N ALA A 241 -47.05 6.44 -25.04
CA ALA A 241 -47.44 5.78 -26.29
C ALA A 241 -47.16 6.64 -27.54
N GLN A 242 -47.19 7.97 -27.39
CA GLN A 242 -46.95 8.92 -28.47
C GLN A 242 -45.46 9.25 -28.68
N TRP A 243 -44.58 8.78 -27.78
CA TRP A 243 -43.16 9.09 -27.85
C TRP A 243 -42.47 8.51 -29.10
N GLN A 244 -41.82 9.38 -29.86
CA GLN A 244 -40.97 9.03 -30.99
C GLN A 244 -39.57 9.66 -30.85
N PRO A 245 -38.49 8.90 -31.13
CA PRO A 245 -37.12 9.44 -31.08
C PRO A 245 -36.90 10.46 -32.20
N SER A 246 -36.18 11.55 -31.90
CA SER A 246 -35.81 12.54 -32.94
C SER A 246 -34.80 11.94 -33.94
N PRO A 247 -34.81 12.35 -35.22
CA PRO A 247 -33.81 11.95 -36.20
C PRO A 247 -32.41 12.42 -35.75
N ALA A 248 -31.40 11.58 -35.99
CA ALA A 248 -30.03 11.83 -35.59
C ALA A 248 -29.47 13.06 -36.34
N VAL A 249 -29.30 14.18 -35.65
CA VAL A 249 -28.55 15.31 -36.18
C VAL A 249 -27.07 14.93 -36.09
N GLN A 250 -26.35 14.93 -37.22
CA GLN A 250 -24.90 14.81 -37.25
C GLN A 250 -24.31 15.85 -36.30
N ALA A 251 -23.50 15.38 -35.34
CA ALA A 251 -22.91 16.19 -34.29
C ALA A 251 -21.88 17.17 -34.86
N GLY A 252 -22.34 18.28 -35.44
CA GLY A 252 -21.59 19.53 -35.45
C GLY A 252 -21.66 20.13 -34.05
N SER A 253 -20.92 19.57 -33.09
CA SER A 253 -20.83 20.14 -31.75
C SER A 253 -20.05 21.45 -31.82
N ARG A 254 -20.76 22.58 -32.01
CA ARG A 254 -20.24 23.86 -31.52
C ARG A 254 -20.10 23.70 -30.01
N ILE A 255 -18.87 23.49 -29.53
CA ILE A 255 -18.53 23.54 -28.11
C ILE A 255 -18.86 24.97 -27.65
N ARG A 256 -19.97 25.11 -26.91
CA ARG A 256 -20.38 26.39 -26.34
C ARG A 256 -19.76 26.50 -24.96
N GLN A 257 -19.03 27.58 -24.70
CA GLN A 257 -18.59 27.91 -23.35
C GLN A 257 -19.82 28.17 -22.48
N LYS A 258 -19.96 27.39 -21.39
CA LYS A 258 -20.97 27.63 -20.36
C LYS A 258 -20.66 28.97 -19.69
N THR A 259 -21.66 29.83 -19.55
CA THR A 259 -21.50 31.10 -18.84
C THR A 259 -21.26 30.84 -17.34
N VAL A 260 -20.53 31.72 -16.64
CA VAL A 260 -20.26 31.59 -15.19
C VAL A 260 -21.56 31.40 -14.39
N GLY A 261 -22.63 32.08 -14.80
CA GLY A 261 -23.97 31.90 -14.22
C GLY A 261 -24.56 30.51 -14.42
N ASP A 262 -24.31 29.85 -15.56
CA ASP A 262 -24.78 28.48 -15.81
C ASP A 262 -24.00 27.47 -14.95
N LEU A 263 -22.69 27.67 -14.79
CA LEU A 263 -21.81 26.85 -13.95
C LEU A 263 -22.18 26.96 -12.47
N MET A 264 -22.37 28.19 -11.98
CA MET A 264 -22.75 28.42 -10.59
C MET A 264 -24.13 27.85 -10.30
N LEU A 265 -25.09 28.00 -11.21
CA LEU A 265 -26.44 27.46 -11.02
C LEU A 265 -26.43 25.92 -11.01
N THR A 266 -25.68 25.29 -11.92
CA THR A 266 -25.59 23.83 -11.96
C THR A 266 -24.86 23.25 -10.75
N ASN A 267 -23.82 23.89 -10.22
CA ASN A 267 -23.10 23.38 -9.05
C ASN A 267 -23.76 23.76 -7.70
N ALA A 268 -24.38 24.94 -7.60
CA ALA A 268 -25.05 25.38 -6.38
C ALA A 268 -26.31 24.57 -6.07
N THR A 269 -27.07 24.15 -7.10
CA THR A 269 -28.32 23.39 -6.91
C THR A 269 -28.09 22.07 -6.15
N PHE A 270 -26.91 21.47 -6.25
CA PHE A 270 -26.61 20.19 -5.57
C PHE A 270 -25.77 20.34 -4.30
N ALA A 271 -25.14 21.50 -4.09
CA ALA A 271 -24.60 21.86 -2.77
C ALA A 271 -25.72 22.03 -1.72
N LEU A 272 -26.95 22.27 -2.17
CA LEU A 272 -28.13 22.37 -1.31
C LEU A 272 -28.51 21.01 -0.68
N ALA A 273 -28.30 19.88 -1.34
CA ALA A 273 -28.73 18.58 -0.81
C ALA A 273 -28.03 18.21 0.51
N PRO A 274 -26.69 18.29 0.65
CA PRO A 274 -26.01 18.11 1.93
C PRO A 274 -26.43 19.11 3.01
N LEU A 275 -26.77 20.36 2.64
CA LEU A 275 -27.23 21.39 3.59
C LEU A 275 -28.65 21.11 4.10
N ILE A 276 -29.54 20.68 3.20
CA ILE A 276 -30.89 20.23 3.54
C ILE A 276 -30.80 19.01 4.46
N ILE A 277 -29.96 18.03 4.11
CA ILE A 277 -29.74 16.83 4.94
C ILE A 277 -29.15 17.21 6.31
N LEU A 278 -28.19 18.13 6.37
CA LEU A 278 -27.61 18.61 7.63
C LEU A 278 -28.69 19.26 8.53
N TRP A 279 -29.56 20.08 7.94
CA TRP A 279 -30.67 20.71 8.65
C TRP A 279 -31.69 19.67 9.15
N GLN A 280 -32.08 18.71 8.30
CA GLN A 280 -33.01 17.62 8.66
C GLN A 280 -32.42 16.71 9.76
N VAL A 281 -31.12 16.38 9.67
CA VAL A 281 -30.40 15.58 10.66
C VAL A 281 -30.39 16.24 12.05
N ALA A 282 -30.41 17.58 12.11
CA ALA A 282 -30.47 18.33 13.36
C ALA A 282 -31.84 18.23 14.06
N GLN A 283 -32.92 17.94 13.32
CA GLN A 283 -34.29 17.84 13.85
C GLN A 283 -34.65 16.44 14.38
N LEU A 284 -33.82 15.42 14.10
CA LEU A 284 -34.08 14.04 14.50
C LEU A 284 -33.74 13.75 15.97
N GLU A 285 -34.58 12.93 16.61
CA GLU A 285 -34.40 12.47 18.00
C GLU A 285 -33.05 11.75 18.23
N ALA A 286 -32.59 11.79 19.48
CA ALA A 286 -31.31 11.22 19.89
C ALA A 286 -31.18 9.70 19.62
N GLU A 287 -32.29 8.99 19.48
CA GLU A 287 -32.32 7.54 19.23
C GLU A 287 -31.81 7.16 17.83
N TRP A 288 -31.86 8.10 16.87
CA TRP A 288 -31.43 7.87 15.48
C TRP A 288 -30.02 8.38 15.19
N ARG A 289 -29.21 8.61 16.24
CA ARG A 289 -27.85 9.16 16.16
C ARG A 289 -26.93 8.43 15.19
N LEU A 290 -26.94 7.10 15.18
CA LEU A 290 -26.05 6.34 14.30
C LEU A 290 -26.46 6.50 12.83
N LEU A 291 -27.76 6.40 12.54
CA LEU A 291 -28.31 6.50 11.19
C LEU A 291 -28.10 7.91 10.61
N ARG A 292 -28.33 8.95 11.41
CA ARG A 292 -28.23 10.35 10.96
C ARG A 292 -26.80 10.75 10.56
N PHE A 293 -25.79 10.34 11.34
CA PHE A 293 -24.39 10.62 11.00
C PHE A 293 -23.90 9.80 9.82
N SER A 294 -24.38 8.56 9.68
CA SER A 294 -24.05 7.69 8.56
C SER A 294 -24.57 8.27 7.23
N LEU A 295 -25.84 8.67 7.18
CA LEU A 295 -26.44 9.24 5.97
C LEU A 295 -25.88 10.62 5.61
N LEU A 296 -25.58 11.47 6.60
CA LEU A 296 -24.90 12.74 6.38
C LEU A 296 -23.49 12.52 5.81
N GLY A 297 -22.74 11.56 6.36
CA GLY A 297 -21.41 11.20 5.87
C GLY A 297 -21.43 10.71 4.43
N VAL A 298 -22.39 9.83 4.08
CA VAL A 298 -22.58 9.36 2.70
C VAL A 298 -22.93 10.54 1.77
N SER A 299 -23.80 11.46 2.19
CA SER A 299 -24.18 12.62 1.39
C SER A 299 -23.00 13.55 1.10
N ILE A 300 -22.19 13.86 2.11
CA ILE A 300 -20.98 14.68 1.98
C ILE A 300 -19.96 13.99 1.06
N LEU A 301 -19.77 12.67 1.22
CA LEU A 301 -18.87 11.89 0.38
C LEU A 301 -19.32 11.89 -1.08
N CYS A 302 -20.61 11.68 -1.36
CA CYS A 302 -21.15 11.75 -2.71
C CYS A 302 -20.93 13.14 -3.33
N TYR A 303 -21.11 14.22 -2.57
CA TYR A 303 -20.87 15.59 -3.04
C TYR A 303 -19.38 15.79 -3.38
N ALA A 304 -18.47 15.39 -2.49
CA ALA A 304 -17.04 15.55 -2.68
C ALA A 304 -16.51 14.76 -3.90
N VAL A 305 -16.94 13.50 -4.05
CA VAL A 305 -16.56 12.66 -5.21
C VAL A 305 -17.11 13.26 -6.49
N ARG A 306 -18.36 13.71 -6.49
CA ARG A 306 -18.96 14.34 -7.68
C ARG A 306 -18.24 15.63 -8.07
N LEU A 307 -17.93 16.49 -7.11
CA LEU A 307 -17.18 17.73 -7.34
C LEU A 307 -15.80 17.42 -7.94
N GLY A 308 -15.12 16.38 -7.45
CA GLY A 308 -13.85 15.91 -8.00
C GLY A 308 -13.95 15.44 -9.46
N ILE A 309 -14.98 14.66 -9.81
CA ILE A 309 -15.21 14.20 -11.20
C ILE A 309 -15.51 15.39 -12.13
N SER A 310 -16.34 16.33 -11.69
CA SER A 310 -16.70 17.53 -12.46
C SER A 310 -15.48 18.41 -12.72
N GLN A 311 -14.70 18.71 -11.68
CA GLN A 311 -13.45 19.47 -11.78
C GLN A 311 -12.48 18.80 -12.77
N PHE A 312 -12.27 17.48 -12.63
CA PHE A 312 -11.36 16.74 -13.52
C PHE A 312 -11.77 16.81 -15.00
N ARG A 313 -13.06 16.73 -15.31
CA ARG A 313 -13.58 16.83 -16.68
C ARG A 313 -13.43 18.25 -17.27
N GLU A 314 -13.68 19.28 -16.47
CA GLU A 314 -13.52 20.68 -16.92
C GLU A 314 -12.05 20.99 -17.21
N THR A 315 -11.14 20.59 -16.33
CA THR A 315 -9.69 20.73 -16.56
C THR A 315 -9.28 20.00 -17.84
N LYS A 316 -9.84 18.81 -18.10
CA LYS A 316 -9.56 18.06 -19.33
C LYS A 316 -10.09 18.74 -20.61
N SER A 317 -11.27 19.36 -20.56
CA SER A 317 -11.85 20.04 -21.72
C SER A 317 -11.18 21.39 -22.01
N ALA A 318 -10.86 22.16 -20.96
CA ALA A 318 -10.08 23.39 -21.09
C ALA A 318 -8.68 23.08 -21.63
N ASN A 319 -8.04 22.05 -21.08
CA ASN A 319 -6.78 21.55 -21.60
C ASN A 319 -6.93 21.09 -23.04
N ALA A 320 -8.00 20.44 -23.49
CA ALA A 320 -8.13 19.99 -24.88
C ALA A 320 -8.19 21.17 -25.89
N VAL A 321 -9.00 22.20 -25.65
CA VAL A 321 -9.10 23.36 -26.56
C VAL A 321 -7.81 24.20 -26.53
N GLN A 322 -7.26 24.41 -25.32
CA GLN A 322 -5.97 25.06 -25.17
C GLN A 322 -4.87 24.23 -25.82
N THR A 323 -4.90 22.90 -25.72
CA THR A 323 -3.96 21.97 -26.36
C THR A 323 -4.13 21.99 -27.87
N HIS A 324 -5.32 22.11 -28.45
CA HIS A 324 -5.49 22.22 -29.90
C HIS A 324 -4.96 23.55 -30.44
N THR A 325 -5.24 24.66 -29.76
CA THR A 325 -4.74 25.99 -30.16
C THR A 325 -3.23 26.08 -29.92
N LEU A 326 -2.74 25.64 -28.75
CA LEU A 326 -1.31 25.47 -28.47
C LEU A 326 -0.66 24.50 -29.44
N ALA A 327 -1.32 23.42 -29.87
CA ALA A 327 -0.74 22.48 -30.82
C ALA A 327 -0.63 23.09 -32.21
N MET A 328 -1.57 23.94 -32.63
CA MET A 328 -1.47 24.68 -33.89
C MET A 328 -0.47 25.85 -33.80
N ASP A 329 -0.42 26.57 -32.67
CA ASP A 329 0.51 27.69 -32.43
C ASP A 329 1.95 27.22 -32.13
N SER A 330 2.08 26.09 -31.46
CA SER A 330 3.35 25.40 -31.19
C SER A 330 3.69 24.36 -32.26
N ALA A 331 2.86 24.24 -33.32
CA ALA A 331 3.20 23.39 -34.45
C ALA A 331 4.51 23.90 -35.04
N ILE A 332 5.49 22.99 -35.16
CA ILE A 332 6.78 23.27 -35.78
C ILE A 332 6.59 23.61 -37.26
N ASN A 333 5.62 22.96 -37.91
CA ASN A 333 5.20 23.30 -39.26
C ASN A 333 4.43 24.63 -39.25
N GLY A 334 4.73 25.50 -40.21
CA GLY A 334 3.91 26.65 -40.49
C GLY A 334 2.50 26.24 -40.93
N MET A 335 1.48 26.84 -40.33
CA MET A 335 0.09 26.69 -40.73
C MET A 335 -0.54 28.07 -40.99
N ALA A 336 -1.27 28.17 -42.10
CA ALA A 336 -2.08 29.33 -42.41
C ALA A 336 -3.42 28.91 -43.00
N ILE A 337 -4.46 29.68 -42.74
CA ILE A 337 -5.77 29.54 -43.36
C ILE A 337 -6.08 30.84 -44.08
N LEU A 338 -6.53 30.72 -45.33
CA LEU A 338 -6.89 31.85 -46.17
C LEU A 338 -8.36 31.75 -46.58
N ASP A 339 -9.01 32.91 -46.71
CA ASP A 339 -10.37 33.00 -47.24
C ASP A 339 -10.42 32.79 -48.78
N ALA A 340 -11.62 32.84 -49.35
CA ALA A 340 -11.84 32.67 -50.79
C ALA A 340 -11.22 33.78 -51.66
N ALA A 341 -10.85 34.93 -51.07
CA ALA A 341 -10.12 36.00 -51.75
C ALA A 341 -8.59 35.81 -51.63
N GLY A 342 -8.13 34.80 -50.90
CA GLY A 342 -6.72 34.53 -50.64
C GLY A 342 -6.13 35.47 -49.59
N LYS A 343 -6.92 35.93 -48.60
CA LYS A 343 -6.44 36.69 -47.44
C LYS A 343 -6.29 35.81 -46.22
N TYR A 344 -5.24 36.02 -45.44
CA TYR A 344 -4.97 35.24 -44.22
C TYR A 344 -6.02 35.52 -43.13
N ILE A 345 -6.72 34.49 -42.68
CA ILE A 345 -7.68 34.53 -41.56
C ILE A 345 -7.14 33.86 -40.29
N TYR A 346 -6.14 33.00 -40.44
CA TYR A 346 -5.39 32.41 -39.34
C TYR A 346 -3.94 32.18 -39.80
N VAL A 347 -2.98 32.46 -38.93
CA VAL A 347 -1.57 32.19 -39.16
C VAL A 347 -0.94 31.81 -37.84
N ASN A 348 -0.24 30.68 -37.78
CA ASN A 348 0.50 30.33 -36.58
C ASN A 348 1.89 31.03 -36.57
N PRO A 349 2.55 31.16 -35.40
CA PRO A 349 3.86 31.79 -35.30
C PRO A 349 4.93 31.17 -36.20
N ALA A 350 4.90 29.86 -36.42
CA ALA A 350 5.85 29.17 -37.30
C ALA A 350 5.73 29.62 -38.76
N TYR A 351 4.52 29.71 -39.30
CA TYR A 351 4.28 30.16 -40.68
C TYR A 351 4.68 31.63 -40.86
N ALA A 352 4.35 32.45 -39.87
CA ALA A 352 4.68 33.87 -39.90
C ALA A 352 6.21 34.12 -39.93
N ARG A 353 6.98 33.33 -39.16
CA ARG A 353 8.44 33.32 -39.23
C ARG A 353 8.94 32.81 -40.59
N MET A 354 8.46 31.66 -41.05
CA MET A 354 8.92 31.04 -42.30
C MET A 354 8.67 31.88 -43.56
N VAL A 355 7.58 32.66 -43.59
CA VAL A 355 7.16 33.38 -44.81
C VAL A 355 7.51 34.86 -44.78
N ALA A 356 7.51 35.50 -43.61
CA ALA A 356 7.69 36.95 -43.51
C ALA A 356 8.66 37.40 -42.41
N ASP A 357 9.28 36.46 -41.69
CA ASP A 357 10.08 36.72 -40.48
C ASP A 357 9.43 37.73 -39.52
N ALA A 358 8.10 37.61 -39.37
CA ALA A 358 7.28 38.57 -38.63
C ALA A 358 6.29 37.83 -37.71
N GLY A 359 5.60 38.60 -36.87
CA GLY A 359 4.50 38.08 -36.05
C GLY A 359 3.25 37.75 -36.89
N PRO A 360 2.39 36.82 -36.46
CA PRO A 360 1.14 36.47 -37.15
C PRO A 360 0.25 37.67 -37.50
N GLU A 361 0.21 38.67 -36.62
CA GLU A 361 -0.58 39.91 -36.79
C GLU A 361 -0.20 40.69 -38.04
N ALA A 362 1.06 40.60 -38.48
CA ALA A 362 1.54 41.29 -39.68
C ALA A 362 0.99 40.69 -40.98
N LEU A 363 0.45 39.48 -40.93
CA LEU A 363 -0.04 38.72 -42.08
C LEU A 363 -1.57 38.65 -42.15
N LEU A 364 -2.25 38.67 -40.99
CA LEU A 364 -3.72 38.61 -40.93
C LEU A 364 -4.36 39.73 -41.76
N GLY A 365 -5.31 39.36 -42.62
CA GLY A 365 -6.03 40.26 -43.51
C GLY A 365 -5.31 40.67 -44.80
N LYS A 366 -3.99 40.40 -44.93
CA LYS A 366 -3.23 40.62 -46.16
C LYS A 366 -3.44 39.49 -47.15
N SER A 367 -3.31 39.78 -48.44
CA SER A 367 -3.31 38.73 -49.46
C SER A 367 -1.96 38.01 -49.53
N TRP A 368 -1.95 36.70 -49.78
CA TRP A 368 -0.70 35.97 -50.00
C TRP A 368 0.16 36.56 -51.14
N ARG A 369 -0.48 37.22 -52.13
CA ARG A 369 0.21 37.90 -53.24
C ARG A 369 0.96 39.17 -52.82
N GLU A 370 0.56 39.77 -51.70
CA GLU A 370 1.23 40.95 -51.11
C GLU A 370 2.42 40.53 -50.24
N VAL A 371 2.47 39.26 -49.82
CA VAL A 371 3.44 38.72 -48.88
C VAL A 371 4.54 37.92 -49.60
N ALA A 372 4.16 37.07 -50.56
CA ALA A 372 5.11 36.22 -51.27
C ALA A 372 5.79 36.95 -52.44
N GLN A 373 7.09 36.76 -52.62
CA GLN A 373 7.83 37.36 -53.73
C GLN A 373 7.57 36.60 -55.04
N ALA A 374 7.44 37.34 -56.15
CA ALA A 374 7.16 36.74 -57.45
C ALA A 374 8.17 35.65 -57.87
N ARG A 375 9.45 35.80 -57.51
CA ARG A 375 10.52 34.81 -57.80
C ARG A 375 10.33 33.47 -57.10
N ASP A 376 9.66 33.44 -55.94
CA ASP A 376 9.50 32.24 -55.11
C ASP A 376 8.30 31.40 -55.58
N VAL A 377 7.27 32.08 -56.12
CA VAL A 377 5.99 31.44 -56.46
C VAL A 377 5.81 31.28 -57.97
N ALA A 378 6.41 32.12 -58.81
CA ALA A 378 6.27 32.04 -60.28
C ALA A 378 6.62 30.66 -60.89
N PRO A 379 7.63 29.90 -60.40
CA PRO A 379 7.94 28.58 -60.95
C PRO A 379 6.86 27.51 -60.69
N VAL A 380 6.03 27.68 -59.65
CA VAL A 380 5.09 26.67 -59.16
C VAL A 380 3.63 27.12 -59.17
N GLU A 381 3.34 28.41 -59.42
CA GLU A 381 1.99 28.98 -59.32
C GLU A 381 0.98 28.30 -60.27
N GLN A 382 1.39 28.06 -61.51
CA GLN A 382 0.52 27.44 -62.51
C GLN A 382 0.19 25.99 -62.14
N ASP A 383 1.13 25.28 -61.51
CA ASP A 383 0.95 23.91 -61.05
C ASP A 383 0.08 23.82 -59.79
N ILE A 384 0.25 24.74 -58.83
CA ILE A 384 -0.62 24.87 -57.67
C ILE A 384 -2.07 25.09 -58.11
N ARG A 385 -2.30 26.05 -59.02
CA ARG A 385 -3.64 26.39 -59.50
C ARG A 385 -4.32 25.22 -60.20
N ARG A 386 -3.58 24.51 -61.06
CA ARG A 386 -4.09 23.32 -61.77
C ARG A 386 -4.43 22.20 -60.78
N ALA A 387 -3.56 21.92 -59.80
CA ALA A 387 -3.76 20.85 -58.83
C ALA A 387 -4.93 21.11 -57.87
N LEU A 388 -5.13 22.36 -57.43
CA LEU A 388 -6.29 22.72 -56.59
C LEU A 388 -7.62 22.56 -57.35
N GLN A 389 -7.66 22.90 -58.65
CA GLN A 389 -8.86 22.73 -59.49
C GLN A 389 -9.16 21.26 -59.80
N GLN A 390 -8.14 20.43 -60.01
CA GLN A 390 -8.32 19.03 -60.41
C GLN A 390 -8.46 18.06 -59.23
N HIS A 391 -7.77 18.34 -58.11
CA HIS A 391 -7.62 17.39 -57.00
C HIS A 391 -7.95 17.98 -55.62
N GLY A 392 -8.27 19.28 -55.53
CA GLY A 392 -8.55 19.96 -54.27
C GLY A 392 -7.34 20.10 -53.34
N ARG A 393 -6.14 19.67 -53.77
CA ARG A 393 -4.90 19.73 -52.99
C ARG A 393 -3.65 19.82 -53.87
N TRP A 394 -2.59 20.42 -53.35
CA TRP A 394 -1.25 20.48 -53.95
C TRP A 394 -0.18 20.20 -52.87
N TYR A 395 0.93 19.56 -53.28
CA TYR A 395 2.09 19.32 -52.42
C TYR A 395 3.37 19.47 -53.24
N GLY A 396 4.35 20.23 -52.73
CA GLY A 396 5.64 20.34 -53.39
C GLY A 396 6.66 21.19 -52.63
N PRO A 397 7.94 21.12 -53.02
CA PRO A 397 8.98 21.97 -52.45
C PRO A 397 8.89 23.39 -53.01
N ILE A 398 9.10 24.37 -52.14
CA ILE A 398 9.20 25.80 -52.45
C ILE A 398 10.39 26.36 -51.66
N THR A 399 11.15 27.26 -52.27
CA THR A 399 12.16 28.04 -51.54
C THR A 399 11.63 29.45 -51.39
N ILE A 400 11.45 29.89 -50.14
CA ILE A 400 11.06 31.26 -49.84
C ILE A 400 12.32 32.07 -49.55
N HIS A 401 12.41 33.26 -50.12
CA HIS A 401 13.50 34.18 -49.86
C HIS A 401 13.03 35.33 -48.98
N HIS A 402 13.68 35.48 -47.83
CA HIS A 402 13.43 36.58 -46.90
C HIS A 402 13.98 37.91 -47.44
N ALA A 403 13.58 39.02 -46.82
CA ALA A 403 13.96 40.37 -47.24
C ALA A 403 15.48 40.66 -47.09
N ASP A 404 16.17 39.92 -46.22
CA ASP A 404 17.62 39.95 -45.98
C ASP A 404 18.43 39.10 -46.98
N GLY A 405 17.76 38.37 -47.88
CA GLY A 405 18.37 37.47 -48.86
C GLY A 405 18.56 36.03 -48.39
N ALA A 406 18.17 35.67 -47.16
CA ALA A 406 18.21 34.29 -46.69
C ALA A 406 17.21 33.41 -47.47
N ALA A 407 17.66 32.23 -47.90
CA ALA A 407 16.84 31.26 -48.63
C ALA A 407 16.41 30.13 -47.69
N LEU A 408 15.10 29.94 -47.53
CA LEU A 408 14.51 28.91 -46.69
C LEU A 408 13.84 27.83 -47.55
N PRO A 409 14.43 26.63 -47.66
CA PRO A 409 13.79 25.52 -48.37
C PRO A 409 12.66 24.92 -47.50
N MET A 410 11.45 24.85 -48.05
CA MET A 410 10.29 24.28 -47.38
C MET A 410 9.49 23.34 -48.28
N GLU A 411 8.84 22.34 -47.68
CA GLU A 411 7.77 21.57 -48.33
C GLU A 411 6.43 22.18 -47.95
N MET A 412 5.57 22.45 -48.93
CA MET A 412 4.27 23.08 -48.69
C MET A 412 3.13 22.23 -49.25
N ALA A 413 2.09 22.07 -48.43
CA ALA A 413 0.82 21.45 -48.78
C ALA A 413 -0.28 22.50 -48.76
N ILE A 414 -1.08 22.60 -49.82
CA ILE A 414 -2.21 23.53 -49.94
C ILE A 414 -3.47 22.72 -50.21
N THR A 415 -4.52 22.91 -49.42
CA THR A 415 -5.79 22.18 -49.54
C THR A 415 -6.97 23.16 -49.63
N ALA A 416 -7.90 22.93 -50.57
CA ALA A 416 -9.10 23.74 -50.74
C ALA A 416 -10.20 23.36 -49.74
N MET A 417 -10.91 24.37 -49.23
CA MET A 417 -12.07 24.23 -48.34
C MET A 417 -13.39 24.35 -49.13
N SER A 418 -14.49 23.82 -48.58
CA SER A 418 -15.80 23.81 -49.24
C SER A 418 -16.42 25.20 -49.42
N ASP A 419 -15.96 26.20 -48.67
CA ASP A 419 -16.37 27.60 -48.76
C ASP A 419 -15.50 28.43 -49.74
N GLY A 420 -14.55 27.79 -50.42
CA GLY A 420 -13.62 28.43 -51.36
C GLY A 420 -12.32 28.94 -50.72
N GLY A 421 -12.16 28.86 -49.39
CA GLY A 421 -10.88 29.17 -48.73
C GLY A 421 -9.83 28.07 -48.91
N THR A 422 -8.62 28.29 -48.38
CA THR A 422 -7.52 27.32 -48.45
C THR A 422 -6.79 27.17 -47.12
N ILE A 423 -6.28 25.96 -46.85
CA ILE A 423 -5.40 25.68 -45.72
C ILE A 423 -4.01 25.39 -46.28
N CYS A 424 -3.01 26.08 -45.77
CA CYS A 424 -1.61 25.90 -46.09
C CYS A 424 -0.88 25.29 -44.89
N VAL A 425 -0.12 24.22 -45.14
CA VAL A 425 0.80 23.64 -44.16
C VAL A 425 2.18 23.61 -44.79
N SER A 426 3.15 24.22 -44.12
CA SER A 426 4.52 24.41 -44.59
C SER A 426 5.48 23.77 -43.59
N ARG A 427 6.45 23.03 -44.07
CA ARG A 427 7.50 22.42 -43.25
C ARG A 427 8.84 22.93 -43.74
N ASP A 428 9.59 23.56 -42.86
CA ASP A 428 11.02 23.81 -43.07
C ASP A 428 11.76 22.46 -43.15
N ILE A 429 12.50 22.24 -44.23
CA ILE A 429 13.27 21.01 -44.46
C ILE A 429 14.77 21.20 -44.29
N THR A 430 15.20 22.34 -43.72
CA THR A 430 16.61 22.62 -43.42
C THR A 430 17.21 21.52 -42.54
N GLU A 431 16.48 21.10 -41.50
CA GLU A 431 16.89 19.99 -40.61
C GLU A 431 16.91 18.63 -41.30
N LYS A 432 16.02 18.35 -42.26
CA LYS A 432 16.03 17.05 -42.98
C LYS A 432 17.26 16.93 -43.86
N VAL A 433 17.63 18.02 -44.50
CA VAL A 433 18.84 18.13 -45.33
C VAL A 433 20.10 18.08 -44.45
N SER A 434 20.09 18.66 -43.25
CA SER A 434 21.21 18.56 -42.30
C SER A 434 21.25 17.23 -41.53
N ALA A 435 20.11 16.60 -41.22
CA ALA A 435 20.01 15.30 -40.56
C ALA A 435 20.46 14.15 -41.44
N GLN A 436 20.31 14.26 -42.77
CA GLN A 436 20.98 13.36 -43.71
C GLN A 436 22.52 13.45 -43.59
N ARG A 437 23.07 14.63 -43.34
CA ARG A 437 24.49 14.79 -43.03
C ARG A 437 24.83 14.27 -41.63
N ALA A 438 24.02 14.56 -40.61
CA ALA A 438 24.22 14.10 -39.24
C ALA A 438 24.05 12.57 -39.06
N ARG A 439 23.24 11.90 -39.90
CA ARG A 439 23.10 10.43 -39.91
C ARG A 439 24.43 9.76 -40.24
N ALA A 440 25.19 10.32 -41.17
CA ALA A 440 26.54 9.84 -41.49
C ALA A 440 27.50 10.03 -40.30
N GLU A 441 27.34 11.10 -39.52
CA GLU A 441 28.14 11.33 -38.30
C GLU A 441 27.69 10.45 -37.12
N ALA A 442 26.39 10.18 -36.99
CA ALA A 442 25.82 9.32 -35.96
C ALA A 442 26.21 7.85 -36.14
N GLU A 443 26.39 7.39 -37.38
CA GLU A 443 26.87 6.05 -37.70
C GLU A 443 28.30 5.83 -37.19
N ILE A 444 29.16 6.83 -37.32
CA ILE A 444 30.52 6.85 -36.73
C ILE A 444 30.44 6.86 -35.20
N LYS A 445 29.53 7.66 -34.63
CA LYS A 445 29.33 7.75 -33.17
C LYS A 445 28.76 6.46 -32.56
N TYR A 446 27.86 5.76 -33.25
CA TYR A 446 27.28 4.50 -32.80
C TYR A 446 28.34 3.39 -32.73
N ARG A 447 29.23 3.32 -33.71
CA ARG A 447 30.39 2.41 -33.69
C ARG A 447 31.27 2.65 -32.46
N MET A 448 31.58 3.91 -32.15
CA MET A 448 32.34 4.25 -30.94
C MET A 448 31.61 3.91 -29.63
N LEU A 449 30.28 4.05 -29.57
CA LEU A 449 29.50 3.74 -28.36
C LEU A 449 29.43 2.24 -28.08
N VAL A 450 29.23 1.40 -29.10
CA VAL A 450 29.20 -0.07 -28.96
C VAL A 450 30.57 -0.59 -28.49
N GLU A 451 31.67 0.03 -28.94
CA GLU A 451 33.02 -0.30 -28.49
C GLU A 451 33.35 0.20 -27.06
N GLN A 452 32.54 1.10 -26.49
CA GLN A 452 32.73 1.64 -25.12
C GLN A 452 31.88 0.93 -24.05
N VAL A 453 30.85 0.16 -24.41
CA VAL A 453 30.07 -0.61 -23.43
C VAL A 453 30.91 -1.80 -22.94
N ALA A 454 30.98 -2.00 -21.61
CA ALA A 454 31.68 -3.12 -20.98
C ALA A 454 30.89 -4.44 -21.08
N ALA A 455 30.47 -4.79 -22.30
CA ALA A 455 29.69 -5.97 -22.59
C ALA A 455 30.09 -6.52 -23.97
N ILE A 456 30.06 -7.84 -24.12
CA ILE A 456 30.41 -8.52 -25.37
C ILE A 456 29.18 -8.49 -26.27
N SER A 457 29.26 -7.82 -27.41
CA SER A 457 28.22 -7.89 -28.45
C SER A 457 28.59 -8.98 -29.45
N TYR A 458 27.65 -9.83 -29.84
CA TYR A 458 27.91 -10.92 -30.76
C TYR A 458 26.79 -11.15 -31.76
N ILE A 459 27.14 -11.76 -32.89
CA ILE A 459 26.20 -12.29 -33.87
C ILE A 459 26.56 -13.76 -34.09
N ALA A 460 25.60 -14.67 -33.98
CA ALA A 460 25.82 -16.10 -34.16
C ALA A 460 24.68 -16.77 -34.95
N GLU A 461 24.97 -17.90 -35.58
CA GLU A 461 23.93 -18.78 -36.12
C GLU A 461 23.12 -19.41 -34.97
N LEU A 462 21.87 -19.77 -35.26
CA LEU A 462 21.01 -20.41 -34.26
C LEU A 462 21.51 -21.81 -33.89
N GLY A 463 21.30 -22.17 -32.63
CA GLY A 463 21.59 -23.48 -32.09
C GLY A 463 22.94 -23.54 -31.40
N VAL A 464 23.06 -24.50 -30.49
CA VAL A 464 24.22 -24.65 -29.59
C VAL A 464 25.55 -24.87 -30.33
N LYS A 465 25.50 -25.42 -31.55
CA LYS A 465 26.65 -25.61 -32.45
C LYS A 465 26.79 -24.52 -33.51
N GLY A 466 25.98 -23.47 -33.42
CA GLY A 466 25.96 -22.34 -34.34
C GLY A 466 27.31 -21.64 -34.36
N GLN A 467 27.75 -21.27 -35.55
CA GLN A 467 28.99 -20.52 -35.70
C GLN A 467 28.78 -19.06 -35.28
N TRP A 468 29.70 -18.50 -34.49
CA TRP A 468 29.70 -17.08 -34.22
C TRP A 468 30.25 -16.36 -35.45
N LEU A 469 29.48 -15.41 -35.96
CA LEU A 469 29.78 -14.62 -37.16
C LEU A 469 30.49 -13.32 -36.80
N TYR A 470 30.20 -12.78 -35.62
CA TYR A 470 30.81 -11.56 -35.09
C TYR A 470 30.90 -11.64 -33.57
N VAL A 471 31.97 -11.07 -33.02
CA VAL A 471 32.09 -10.79 -31.60
C VAL A 471 32.89 -9.50 -31.40
N SER A 472 32.48 -8.66 -30.45
CA SER A 472 33.13 -7.40 -30.19
C SER A 472 34.44 -7.57 -29.39
N PRO A 473 35.41 -6.64 -29.49
CA PRO A 473 36.73 -6.77 -28.85
C PRO A 473 36.70 -6.93 -27.32
N GLN A 474 35.60 -6.57 -26.66
CA GLN A 474 35.40 -6.72 -25.22
C GLN A 474 35.53 -8.18 -24.73
N ILE A 475 35.43 -9.16 -25.64
CA ILE A 475 35.68 -10.56 -25.32
C ILE A 475 37.10 -10.82 -24.79
N GLU A 476 38.08 -10.02 -25.22
CA GLU A 476 39.46 -10.09 -24.74
C GLU A 476 39.56 -9.70 -23.28
N THR A 477 38.83 -8.66 -22.86
CA THR A 477 38.86 -8.20 -21.48
C THR A 477 38.01 -9.11 -20.58
N MET A 478 36.82 -9.50 -21.02
CA MET A 478 35.88 -10.25 -20.20
C MET A 478 36.22 -11.75 -20.14
N PHE A 479 36.48 -12.42 -21.27
CA PHE A 479 36.76 -13.87 -21.28
C PHE A 479 38.25 -14.22 -21.40
N GLY A 480 39.10 -13.28 -21.84
CA GLY A 480 40.53 -13.47 -22.00
C GLY A 480 40.96 -14.08 -23.34
N TYR A 481 40.03 -14.29 -24.27
CA TYR A 481 40.29 -14.83 -25.61
C TYR A 481 40.34 -13.70 -26.64
N SER A 482 41.27 -13.77 -27.60
CA SER A 482 41.25 -12.86 -28.75
C SER A 482 40.03 -13.11 -29.64
N VAL A 483 39.60 -12.08 -30.38
CA VAL A 483 38.47 -12.18 -31.32
C VAL A 483 38.68 -13.35 -32.30
N ASP A 484 39.89 -13.47 -32.87
CA ASP A 484 40.22 -14.54 -33.82
C ASP A 484 40.23 -15.94 -33.16
N GLU A 485 40.74 -16.05 -31.93
CA GLU A 485 40.76 -17.30 -31.15
C GLU A 485 39.34 -17.77 -30.79
N TRP A 486 38.45 -16.82 -30.46
CA TRP A 486 37.05 -17.12 -30.17
C TRP A 486 36.29 -17.54 -31.43
N LEU A 487 36.40 -16.78 -32.52
CA LEU A 487 35.70 -17.08 -33.78
C LEU A 487 36.18 -18.39 -34.43
N SER A 488 37.47 -18.74 -34.31
CA SER A 488 38.01 -19.99 -34.85
C SER A 488 37.55 -21.25 -34.11
N THR A 489 37.13 -21.12 -32.84
CA THR A 489 36.66 -22.24 -32.01
C THR A 489 35.19 -22.13 -31.61
N SER A 490 34.45 -21.21 -32.23
CA SER A 490 33.12 -20.79 -31.80
C SER A 490 32.05 -21.88 -31.86
N LYS A 491 32.24 -22.93 -32.67
CA LYS A 491 31.27 -24.03 -32.81
C LYS A 491 31.13 -24.89 -31.55
N ASP A 492 32.11 -24.81 -30.65
CA ASP A 492 32.16 -25.55 -29.38
C ASP A 492 32.22 -24.61 -28.16
N TRP A 493 31.64 -23.40 -28.26
CA TRP A 493 31.71 -22.38 -27.21
C TRP A 493 31.18 -22.88 -25.84
N VAL A 494 30.24 -23.83 -25.83
CA VAL A 494 29.69 -24.45 -24.60
C VAL A 494 30.75 -25.18 -23.76
N ARG A 495 31.90 -25.56 -24.34
CA ARG A 495 33.01 -26.14 -23.56
C ARG A 495 33.55 -25.20 -22.48
N HIS A 496 33.34 -23.89 -22.65
CA HIS A 496 33.75 -22.88 -21.67
C HIS A 496 32.77 -22.76 -20.50
N ILE A 497 31.61 -23.42 -20.57
CA ILE A 497 30.57 -23.42 -19.54
C ILE A 497 30.73 -24.69 -18.69
N PRO A 498 30.68 -24.60 -17.34
CA PRO A 498 30.64 -25.77 -16.47
C PRO A 498 29.48 -26.71 -16.81
N ALA A 499 29.69 -28.02 -16.71
CA ALA A 499 28.70 -29.03 -17.10
C ALA A 499 27.34 -28.91 -16.38
N GLU A 500 27.35 -28.37 -15.16
CA GLU A 500 26.15 -28.10 -14.35
C GLU A 500 25.20 -27.07 -15.01
N ASP A 501 25.74 -26.13 -15.78
CA ASP A 501 24.99 -25.01 -16.36
C ASP A 501 24.59 -25.28 -17.82
N HIS A 502 25.05 -26.38 -18.43
CA HIS A 502 24.68 -26.80 -19.78
C HIS A 502 23.16 -26.87 -19.99
N PRO A 503 22.36 -27.46 -19.08
CA PRO A 503 20.90 -27.54 -19.26
C PRO A 503 20.22 -26.17 -19.37
N ILE A 504 20.75 -25.15 -18.69
CA ILE A 504 20.20 -23.78 -18.70
C ILE A 504 20.37 -23.16 -20.08
N VAL A 505 21.57 -23.26 -20.63
CA VAL A 505 21.93 -22.74 -21.95
C VAL A 505 21.17 -23.48 -23.06
N HIS A 506 21.08 -24.80 -22.96
CA HIS A 506 20.30 -25.61 -23.89
C HIS A 506 18.81 -25.25 -23.90
N ALA A 507 18.21 -25.00 -22.72
CA ALA A 507 16.81 -24.59 -22.63
C ALA A 507 16.56 -23.20 -23.25
N ALA A 508 17.49 -22.25 -23.06
CA ALA A 508 17.41 -20.92 -23.66
C ALA A 508 17.57 -20.94 -25.20
N GLU A 509 18.45 -21.80 -25.73
CA GLU A 509 18.57 -22.06 -27.17
C GLU A 509 17.29 -22.66 -27.77
N GLU A 510 16.67 -23.60 -27.05
CA GLU A 510 15.41 -24.22 -27.49
C GLU A 510 14.26 -23.21 -27.53
N ALA A 511 14.19 -22.31 -26.56
CA ALA A 511 13.25 -21.19 -26.55
C ALA A 511 13.49 -20.24 -27.74
N SER A 512 14.77 -19.96 -28.04
CA SER A 512 15.16 -19.12 -29.17
C SER A 512 14.76 -19.71 -30.52
N SER A 513 14.87 -21.03 -30.65
CA SER A 513 14.41 -21.78 -31.83
C SER A 513 12.89 -21.68 -32.05
N ARG A 514 12.11 -21.44 -30.99
CA ARG A 514 10.67 -21.18 -31.05
C ARG A 514 10.30 -19.71 -31.28
N GLY A 515 11.30 -18.82 -31.36
CA GLY A 515 11.12 -17.39 -31.62
C GLY A 515 11.04 -16.52 -30.36
N GLU A 516 11.36 -17.06 -29.18
CA GLU A 516 11.53 -16.27 -27.95
C GLU A 516 12.96 -15.67 -27.90
N PRO A 517 13.22 -14.61 -27.12
CA PRO A 517 14.58 -14.14 -26.88
C PRO A 517 15.40 -15.18 -26.12
N PHE A 518 16.67 -15.35 -26.48
CA PHE A 518 17.63 -16.08 -25.67
C PHE A 518 17.88 -15.28 -24.40
N GLN A 519 17.62 -15.87 -23.24
CA GLN A 519 17.95 -15.26 -21.95
C GLN A 519 18.43 -16.34 -20.99
N ALA A 520 19.69 -16.23 -20.57
CA ALA A 520 20.27 -17.14 -19.60
C ALA A 520 21.28 -16.42 -18.70
N GLU A 521 21.30 -16.80 -17.43
CA GLU A 521 22.40 -16.48 -16.52
C GLU A 521 23.15 -17.78 -16.24
N TYR A 522 24.43 -17.83 -16.59
CA TYR A 522 25.25 -19.02 -16.45
C TYR A 522 26.69 -18.66 -16.11
N ARG A 523 27.46 -19.66 -15.67
CA ARG A 523 28.88 -19.50 -15.39
C ARG A 523 29.73 -19.77 -16.63
N ILE A 524 30.79 -19.00 -16.81
CA ILE A 524 31.78 -19.25 -17.86
C ILE A 524 33.20 -19.28 -17.27
N THR A 525 34.02 -20.17 -17.80
CA THR A 525 35.43 -20.34 -17.45
C THR A 525 36.27 -19.49 -18.38
N ARG A 526 36.89 -18.45 -17.83
CA ARG A 526 37.84 -17.57 -18.53
C ARG A 526 39.11 -18.34 -18.92
N LYS A 527 39.91 -17.74 -19.81
CA LYS A 527 41.20 -18.33 -20.26
C LYS A 527 42.20 -18.57 -19.12
N ASP A 528 42.16 -17.76 -18.07
CA ASP A 528 42.99 -17.90 -16.86
C ASP A 528 42.49 -18.97 -15.87
N GLY A 529 41.37 -19.62 -16.17
CA GLY A 529 40.73 -20.64 -15.33
C GLY A 529 39.75 -20.09 -14.29
N GLN A 530 39.59 -18.77 -14.19
CA GLN A 530 38.61 -18.16 -13.29
C GLN A 530 37.18 -18.36 -13.82
N ILE A 531 36.24 -18.66 -12.93
CA ILE A 531 34.82 -18.74 -13.26
C ILE A 531 34.15 -17.41 -12.95
N ILE A 532 33.42 -16.87 -13.92
CA ILE A 532 32.61 -15.65 -13.78
C ILE A 532 31.15 -15.95 -14.11
N TRP A 533 30.24 -15.17 -13.54
CA TRP A 533 28.82 -15.23 -13.90
C TRP A 533 28.54 -14.27 -15.04
N VAL A 534 27.84 -14.76 -16.05
CA VAL A 534 27.41 -13.94 -17.18
C VAL A 534 25.90 -13.94 -17.31
N SER A 535 25.36 -12.79 -17.70
CA SER A 535 24.00 -12.65 -18.22
C SER A 535 24.09 -12.50 -19.73
N ASP A 536 23.46 -13.43 -20.43
CA ASP A 536 23.48 -13.52 -21.88
C ASP A 536 22.05 -13.31 -22.39
N THR A 537 21.89 -12.30 -23.24
CA THR A 537 20.60 -11.95 -23.84
C THR A 537 20.77 -11.75 -25.33
N ALA A 538 20.00 -12.49 -26.13
CA ALA A 538 20.01 -12.37 -27.58
C ALA A 538 18.61 -12.42 -28.18
N VAL A 539 18.46 -11.80 -29.35
CA VAL A 539 17.23 -11.84 -30.15
C VAL A 539 17.51 -12.47 -31.50
N VAL A 540 16.53 -13.23 -32.00
CA VAL A 540 16.61 -13.79 -33.35
C VAL A 540 16.20 -12.73 -34.37
N VAL A 541 17.14 -12.30 -35.19
CA VAL A 541 16.90 -11.36 -36.28
C VAL A 541 16.72 -12.13 -37.58
N ARG A 542 15.58 -11.89 -38.25
CA ARG A 542 15.24 -12.48 -39.55
C ARG A 542 15.29 -11.38 -40.61
N GLY A 543 16.40 -11.30 -41.34
CA GLY A 543 16.50 -10.43 -42.51
C GLY A 543 15.58 -10.92 -43.65
N SER A 544 15.19 -10.04 -44.56
CA SER A 544 14.26 -10.38 -45.65
C SER A 544 14.80 -11.45 -46.62
N ASP A 545 16.12 -11.63 -46.68
CA ASP A 545 16.81 -12.57 -47.59
C ASP A 545 17.97 -13.35 -46.93
N SER A 546 18.09 -13.36 -45.59
CA SER A 546 19.21 -14.00 -44.87
C SER A 546 18.74 -15.15 -43.97
N HIS A 547 19.63 -16.12 -43.74
CA HIS A 547 19.45 -17.11 -42.68
C HIS A 547 19.23 -16.38 -41.34
N PRO A 548 18.32 -16.88 -40.47
CA PRO A 548 18.11 -16.27 -39.16
C PRO A 548 19.42 -16.30 -38.36
N VAL A 549 19.74 -15.19 -37.71
CA VAL A 549 20.91 -15.05 -36.83
C VAL A 549 20.46 -14.55 -35.47
N MET A 550 21.25 -14.85 -34.44
CA MET A 550 21.09 -14.31 -33.11
C MET A 550 22.01 -13.11 -32.95
N GLU A 551 21.45 -11.98 -32.52
CA GLU A 551 22.20 -10.80 -32.11
C GLU A 551 22.06 -10.65 -30.60
N GLY A 552 23.19 -10.68 -29.89
CA GLY A 552 23.18 -10.77 -28.43
C GLY A 552 24.25 -9.96 -27.73
N LEU A 553 24.05 -9.81 -26.43
CA LEU A 553 24.93 -9.11 -25.51
C LEU A 553 25.20 -10.01 -24.30
N ILE A 554 26.48 -10.10 -23.91
CA ILE A 554 26.91 -10.77 -22.69
C ILE A 554 27.50 -9.76 -21.71
N VAL A 555 27.00 -9.78 -20.48
CA VAL A 555 27.40 -8.90 -19.38
C VAL A 555 27.92 -9.74 -18.21
N ASP A 556 29.05 -9.34 -17.62
CA ASP A 556 29.54 -9.93 -16.36
C ASP A 556 28.65 -9.46 -15.19
N ILE A 557 28.05 -10.42 -14.49
CA ILE A 557 27.15 -10.20 -13.34
C ILE A 557 27.72 -10.80 -12.04
N THR A 558 29.02 -11.11 -12.00
CA THR A 558 29.69 -11.76 -10.86
C THR A 558 29.53 -10.98 -9.56
N GLU A 559 29.75 -9.66 -9.60
CA GLU A 559 29.59 -8.78 -8.42
C GLU A 559 28.15 -8.75 -7.93
N ARG A 560 27.18 -8.69 -8.85
CA ARG A 560 25.75 -8.71 -8.52
C ARG A 560 25.37 -10.01 -7.82
N LYS A 561 25.80 -11.17 -8.33
CA LYS A 561 25.53 -12.48 -7.70
C LYS A 561 26.17 -12.61 -6.33
N LEU A 562 27.36 -12.05 -6.13
CA LEU A 562 28.03 -12.01 -4.82
C LEU A 562 27.21 -11.21 -3.80
N LEU A 563 26.70 -10.03 -4.18
CA LEU A 563 25.88 -9.18 -3.33
C LEU A 563 24.50 -9.80 -3.01
N GLU A 564 23.86 -10.44 -4.00
CA GLU A 564 22.58 -11.15 -3.81
C GLU A 564 22.72 -12.27 -2.76
N ASN A 565 23.79 -13.06 -2.83
CA ASN A 565 24.08 -14.12 -1.85
C ASN A 565 24.34 -13.56 -0.43
N GLN A 566 25.11 -12.45 -0.33
CA GLN A 566 25.35 -11.78 0.95
C GLN A 566 24.06 -11.28 1.59
N LEU A 567 23.16 -10.70 0.79
CA LEU A 567 21.86 -10.20 1.27
C LEU A 567 20.95 -11.34 1.73
N GLN A 568 20.92 -12.46 1.00
CA GLN A 568 20.13 -13.62 1.38
C GLN A 568 20.62 -14.25 2.70
N GLN A 569 21.93 -14.29 2.92
CA GLN A 569 22.54 -14.73 4.17
C GLN A 569 22.19 -13.80 5.35
N ALA A 570 22.26 -12.48 5.14
CA ALA A 570 21.90 -11.50 6.16
C ALA A 570 20.44 -11.64 6.62
N ARG A 571 19.51 -11.89 5.68
CA ARG A 571 18.08 -12.11 5.98
C ARG A 571 17.82 -13.40 6.76
N LYS A 572 18.52 -14.49 6.44
CA LYS A 572 18.44 -15.74 7.21
C LYS A 572 18.90 -15.53 8.65
N MET A 573 20.02 -14.84 8.86
CA MET A 573 20.55 -14.57 10.20
C MET A 573 19.62 -13.68 11.04
N GLU A 574 18.96 -12.70 10.42
CA GLU A 574 17.96 -11.87 11.09
C GLU A 574 16.74 -12.68 11.57
N ALA A 575 16.24 -13.59 10.74
CA ALA A 575 15.12 -14.46 11.09
C ALA A 575 15.46 -15.40 12.27
N VAL A 576 16.66 -16.00 12.27
CA VAL A 576 17.14 -16.87 13.36
C VAL A 576 17.30 -16.07 14.66
N GLY A 577 17.88 -14.86 14.60
CA GLY A 577 18.07 -14.02 15.78
C GLY A 577 16.78 -13.53 16.43
N ARG A 578 15.71 -13.32 15.65
CA ARG A 578 14.38 -12.95 16.17
C ARG A 578 13.66 -14.12 16.84
N LEU A 579 13.74 -15.32 16.25
CA LEU A 579 13.18 -16.54 16.82
C LEU A 579 13.90 -16.93 18.13
N ALA A 580 15.23 -16.87 18.15
CA ALA A 580 16.04 -17.18 19.33
C ALA A 580 15.71 -16.27 20.54
N GLY A 581 15.42 -14.98 20.30
CA GLY A 581 15.04 -14.04 21.36
C GLY A 581 13.68 -14.35 22.00
N GLY A 582 12.67 -14.69 21.19
CA GLY A 582 11.35 -15.08 21.70
C GLY A 582 11.39 -16.39 22.49
N VAL A 583 12.05 -17.42 21.94
CA VAL A 583 12.17 -18.72 22.61
C VAL A 583 12.94 -18.62 23.93
N ALA A 584 14.01 -17.85 23.97
CA ALA A 584 14.80 -17.68 25.18
C ALA A 584 14.06 -16.95 26.31
N HIS A 585 13.14 -16.04 25.97
CA HIS A 585 12.27 -15.40 26.95
C HIS A 585 11.42 -16.43 27.70
N ASP A 586 10.78 -17.34 26.97
CA ASP A 586 9.91 -18.36 27.54
C ASP A 586 10.68 -19.35 28.43
N PHE A 587 11.89 -19.75 28.01
CA PHE A 587 12.77 -20.58 28.83
C PHE A 587 13.21 -19.89 30.12
N ASN A 588 13.51 -18.59 30.08
CA ASN A 588 13.88 -17.84 31.28
C ASN A 588 12.73 -17.77 32.28
N ASN A 589 11.48 -17.66 31.83
CA ASN A 589 10.29 -17.71 32.71
C ASN A 589 10.17 -19.08 33.40
N LEU A 590 10.29 -20.18 32.64
CA LEU A 590 10.27 -21.54 33.20
C LEU A 590 11.40 -21.76 34.21
N LEU A 591 12.62 -21.32 33.89
CA LEU A 591 13.77 -21.45 34.79
C LEU A 591 13.63 -20.60 36.06
N THR A 592 12.95 -19.45 35.98
CA THR A 592 12.63 -18.63 37.16
C THR A 592 11.76 -19.42 38.14
N ILE A 593 10.72 -20.07 37.62
CA ILE A 593 9.80 -20.88 38.41
C ILE A 593 10.52 -22.09 39.02
N ILE A 594 11.25 -22.84 38.19
CA ILE A 594 12.00 -24.03 38.61
C ILE A 594 12.99 -23.68 39.72
N LYS A 595 13.82 -22.65 39.53
CA LYS A 595 14.78 -22.21 40.54
C LYS A 595 14.10 -21.70 41.82
N GLY A 596 12.99 -20.97 41.67
CA GLY A 596 12.19 -20.49 42.80
C GLY A 596 11.68 -21.63 43.70
N TYR A 597 11.09 -22.66 43.12
CA TYR A 597 10.60 -23.80 43.89
C TYR A 597 11.70 -24.69 44.44
N ILE A 598 12.83 -24.84 43.74
CA ILE A 598 14.02 -25.53 44.25
C ILE A 598 14.49 -24.88 45.56
N GLU A 599 14.62 -23.56 45.60
CA GLU A 599 15.09 -22.85 46.80
C GLU A 599 14.10 -22.96 47.97
N ILE A 600 12.80 -22.85 47.70
CA ILE A 600 11.75 -23.06 48.71
C ILE A 600 11.76 -24.50 49.22
N ALA A 601 11.97 -25.49 48.35
CA ALA A 601 12.06 -26.89 48.72
C ALA A 601 13.31 -27.16 49.56
N LEU A 602 14.47 -26.59 49.20
CA LEU A 602 15.70 -26.67 50.00
C LEU A 602 15.49 -26.11 51.42
N GLN A 603 14.78 -24.98 51.55
CA GLN A 603 14.45 -24.40 52.85
C GLN A 603 13.50 -25.28 53.69
N ARG A 604 12.54 -25.96 53.07
CA ARG A 604 11.60 -26.85 53.78
C ARG A 604 12.21 -28.20 54.16
N CYS A 605 13.26 -28.62 53.46
CA CYS A 605 13.87 -29.93 53.60
C CYS A 605 15.24 -29.91 54.29
N LEU A 606 15.58 -28.83 55.01
CA LEU A 606 16.84 -28.65 55.76
C LEU A 606 17.18 -29.85 56.69
N ASN A 607 16.16 -30.55 57.20
CA ASN A 607 16.31 -31.69 58.12
C ASN A 607 16.31 -33.07 57.41
N GLN A 608 16.31 -33.12 56.07
CA GLN A 608 16.26 -34.35 55.28
C GLN A 608 17.42 -34.43 54.28
N PRO A 609 18.60 -34.94 54.68
CA PRO A 609 19.83 -34.83 53.88
C PRO A 609 19.78 -35.54 52.51
N ALA A 610 19.03 -36.64 52.38
CA ALA A 610 18.86 -37.33 51.10
C ALA A 610 18.03 -36.49 50.09
N LEU A 611 16.88 -35.96 50.54
CA LEU A 611 16.02 -35.11 49.73
C LEU A 611 16.70 -33.77 49.40
N HIS A 612 17.46 -33.22 50.37
CA HIS A 612 18.27 -32.02 50.15
C HIS A 612 19.35 -32.24 49.07
N SER A 613 20.00 -33.41 49.06
CA SER A 613 20.95 -33.80 48.00
C SER A 613 20.28 -33.93 46.62
N ASP A 614 19.10 -34.54 46.54
CA ASP A 614 18.38 -34.71 45.27
C ASP A 614 17.91 -33.36 44.70
N ILE A 615 17.40 -32.47 45.56
CA ILE A 615 17.00 -31.11 45.15
C ILE A 615 18.22 -30.30 44.66
N ARG A 616 19.39 -30.42 45.30
CA ARG A 616 20.65 -29.80 44.83
C ARG A 616 21.05 -30.28 43.42
N ARG A 617 20.83 -31.56 43.09
CA ARG A 617 21.08 -32.07 41.73
C ARG A 617 20.13 -31.49 40.69
N ILE A 618 18.88 -31.22 41.07
CA ILE A 618 17.91 -30.53 40.21
C ILE A 618 18.33 -29.06 40.01
N GLU A 619 18.85 -28.41 41.07
CA GLU A 619 19.45 -27.06 40.99
C GLU A 619 20.61 -27.00 39.99
N ASP A 620 21.56 -27.94 40.09
CA ASP A 620 22.68 -28.04 39.15
C ASP A 620 22.21 -28.22 37.70
N ALA A 621 21.15 -29.01 37.48
CA ALA A 621 20.56 -29.20 36.15
C ALA A 621 19.89 -27.92 35.63
N ALA A 622 19.18 -27.19 36.49
CA ALA A 622 18.59 -25.89 36.15
C ALA A 622 19.66 -24.85 35.79
N ASP A 623 20.76 -24.78 36.55
CA ASP A 623 21.88 -23.86 36.26
C ASP A 623 22.58 -24.15 34.92
N ARG A 624 22.68 -25.44 34.54
CA ARG A 624 23.13 -25.82 33.19
C ARG A 624 22.17 -25.33 32.11
N ALA A 625 20.87 -25.46 32.32
CA ALA A 625 19.87 -24.97 31.36
C ALA A 625 19.92 -23.44 31.21
N VAL A 626 20.15 -22.70 32.30
CA VAL A 626 20.36 -21.23 32.24
C VAL A 626 21.56 -20.87 31.36
N THR A 627 22.65 -21.64 31.46
CA THR A 627 23.85 -21.44 30.65
C THR A 627 23.59 -21.67 29.16
N LEU A 628 22.84 -22.73 28.81
CA LEU A 628 22.46 -23.04 27.42
C LEU A 628 21.57 -21.96 26.80
N VAL A 629 20.60 -21.43 27.55
CA VAL A 629 19.71 -20.35 27.08
C VAL A 629 20.50 -19.06 26.85
N ARG A 630 21.49 -18.76 27.69
CA ARG A 630 22.40 -17.62 27.47
C ARG A 630 23.22 -17.76 26.19
N GLN A 631 23.65 -18.98 25.85
CA GLN A 631 24.34 -19.25 24.58
C GLN A 631 23.41 -19.08 23.36
N LEU A 632 22.13 -19.47 23.48
CA LEU A 632 21.13 -19.25 22.43
C LEU A 632 20.85 -17.74 22.21
N LEU A 633 20.81 -16.96 23.29
CA LEU A 633 20.61 -15.51 23.25
C LEU A 633 21.77 -14.76 22.57
N ALA A 634 22.97 -15.32 22.59
CA ALA A 634 24.15 -14.71 21.96
C ALA A 634 24.05 -14.63 20.42
N PHE A 635 23.13 -15.37 19.80
CA PHE A 635 22.84 -15.29 18.36
C PHE A 635 21.82 -14.19 18.00
N SER A 636 21.19 -13.56 18.99
CA SER A 636 20.25 -12.46 18.77
C SER A 636 20.99 -11.12 18.66
N ARG A 637 20.78 -10.39 17.55
CA ARG A 637 21.41 -9.09 17.21
C ARG A 637 21.14 -7.93 18.20
N LYS A 638 20.55 -8.18 19.37
CA LYS A 638 20.11 -7.15 20.34
C LYS A 638 21.01 -6.97 21.57
N GLN A 639 22.17 -7.63 21.66
CA GLN A 639 23.13 -7.30 22.72
C GLN A 639 23.89 -6.01 22.39
N VAL A 640 23.55 -4.93 23.09
CA VAL A 640 24.32 -3.67 23.06
C VAL A 640 25.58 -3.86 23.91
N LEU A 641 26.74 -3.63 23.29
CA LEU A 641 28.08 -3.79 23.87
C LEU A 641 28.35 -2.82 25.01
N ARG A 642 29.03 -3.27 26.06
CA ARG A 642 29.63 -2.39 27.07
C ARG A 642 31.14 -2.62 27.14
N PRO A 643 31.92 -2.04 26.22
CA PRO A 643 33.37 -2.14 26.29
C PRO A 643 33.88 -1.48 27.58
N LYS A 644 34.48 -2.28 28.46
CA LYS A 644 35.14 -1.84 29.70
C LYS A 644 36.64 -2.06 29.59
N ILE A 645 37.41 -1.28 30.34
CA ILE A 645 38.83 -1.58 30.56
C ILE A 645 38.88 -2.74 31.55
N ILE A 646 39.44 -3.87 31.12
CA ILE A 646 39.44 -5.13 31.88
C ILE A 646 40.83 -5.76 31.88
N ASP A 647 41.12 -6.50 32.95
CA ASP A 647 42.24 -7.42 33.01
C ASP A 647 41.82 -8.78 32.43
N LEU A 648 42.44 -9.18 31.33
CA LEU A 648 42.16 -10.45 30.66
C LEU A 648 42.48 -11.67 31.54
N ASN A 649 43.49 -11.59 32.40
CA ASN A 649 43.87 -12.69 33.28
C ASN A 649 42.74 -13.03 34.26
N SER A 650 42.10 -12.01 34.83
CA SER A 650 40.95 -12.18 35.73
C SER A 650 39.83 -13.01 35.11
N ILE A 651 39.51 -12.78 33.83
CA ILE A 651 38.46 -13.52 33.11
C ILE A 651 38.88 -14.96 32.86
N VAL A 652 40.12 -15.18 32.42
CA VAL A 652 40.66 -16.53 32.17
C VAL A 652 40.67 -17.36 33.46
N VAL A 653 41.08 -16.76 34.58
CA VAL A 653 41.12 -17.44 35.90
C VAL A 653 39.70 -17.73 36.41
N ASN A 654 38.76 -16.79 36.29
CA ASN A 654 37.37 -17.00 36.69
C ASN A 654 36.69 -18.12 35.89
N LEU A 655 37.04 -18.25 34.60
CA LEU A 655 36.53 -19.31 33.74
C LEU A 655 37.24 -20.65 33.92
N ASP A 656 38.48 -20.70 34.43
CA ASP A 656 39.28 -21.94 34.54
C ASP A 656 38.52 -23.06 35.26
N HIS A 657 37.86 -22.74 36.38
CA HIS A 657 37.07 -23.72 37.15
C HIS A 657 35.85 -24.24 36.36
N LEU A 658 35.17 -23.38 35.59
CA LEU A 658 34.03 -23.76 34.76
C LEU A 658 34.50 -24.62 33.58
N LEU A 659 35.57 -24.20 32.90
CA LEU A 659 36.13 -24.88 31.73
C LEU A 659 36.59 -26.30 32.09
N ARG A 660 37.28 -26.48 33.23
CA ARG A 660 37.68 -27.82 33.73
C ARG A 660 36.51 -28.77 33.93
N ARG A 661 35.35 -28.28 34.38
CA ARG A 661 34.13 -29.11 34.56
C ARG A 661 33.51 -29.54 33.23
N LEU A 662 33.79 -28.84 32.13
CA LEU A 662 33.32 -29.19 30.79
C LEU A 662 34.24 -30.17 30.05
N MET A 663 35.43 -30.45 30.61
CA MET A 663 36.39 -31.37 30.05
C MET A 663 36.10 -32.81 30.49
N SER A 664 36.23 -33.75 29.57
CA SER A 664 36.23 -35.19 29.87
C SER A 664 37.47 -35.55 30.72
N ALA A 665 37.40 -36.62 31.53
CA ALA A 665 38.51 -37.06 32.38
C ALA A 665 39.84 -37.32 31.63
N ASN A 666 39.78 -37.50 30.31
CA ASN A 666 40.91 -37.85 29.43
C ASN A 666 41.55 -36.62 28.76
N ILE A 667 41.15 -35.39 29.09
CA ILE A 667 41.72 -34.16 28.52
C ILE A 667 42.40 -33.33 29.62
N GLU A 668 43.71 -33.14 29.48
CA GLU A 668 44.52 -32.32 30.39
C GLU A 668 44.42 -30.84 30.00
N MET A 669 43.92 -29.99 30.89
CA MET A 669 43.82 -28.54 30.67
C MET A 669 44.87 -27.76 31.47
N LYS A 670 45.70 -26.98 30.78
CA LYS A 670 46.71 -26.09 31.37
C LYS A 670 46.44 -24.63 31.03
N THR A 671 46.60 -23.77 32.03
CA THR A 671 46.37 -22.34 31.91
C THR A 671 47.63 -21.60 32.35
N PHE A 672 48.25 -20.87 31.44
CA PHE A 672 49.46 -20.08 31.68
C PHE A 672 49.14 -18.60 31.54
N VAL A 673 49.08 -17.89 32.66
CA VAL A 673 48.85 -16.44 32.69
C VAL A 673 50.16 -15.72 33.02
N SER A 674 50.58 -14.78 32.16
CA SER A 674 51.76 -13.96 32.43
C SER A 674 51.47 -12.95 33.55
N LYS A 675 52.44 -12.69 34.44
CA LYS A 675 52.22 -11.91 35.68
C LYS A 675 51.91 -10.42 35.47
N ASP A 676 52.19 -9.87 34.28
CA ASP A 676 52.03 -8.43 33.97
C ASP A 676 51.31 -8.20 32.62
N VAL A 677 50.20 -8.89 32.37
CA VAL A 677 49.39 -8.65 31.16
C VAL A 677 48.69 -7.30 31.26
N ALA A 678 48.80 -6.49 30.20
CA ALA A 678 48.20 -5.18 30.18
C ALA A 678 46.67 -5.22 29.98
N THR A 679 45.98 -4.15 30.33
CA THR A 679 44.52 -4.08 30.20
C THR A 679 44.07 -3.90 28.76
N ILE A 680 42.91 -4.47 28.43
CA ILE A 680 42.25 -4.33 27.12
C ILE A 680 40.91 -3.61 27.29
N LYS A 681 40.40 -2.98 26.22
CA LYS A 681 39.04 -2.44 26.18
C LYS A 681 38.13 -3.38 25.40
N ALA A 682 37.37 -4.22 26.11
CA ALA A 682 36.44 -5.17 25.51
C ALA A 682 35.23 -5.39 26.43
N ASP A 683 34.18 -6.00 25.91
CA ASP A 683 33.05 -6.43 26.74
C ASP A 683 33.42 -7.77 27.43
N PRO A 684 33.38 -7.85 28.78
CA PRO A 684 33.78 -9.06 29.49
C PRO A 684 33.00 -10.31 29.03
N GLY A 685 31.70 -10.19 28.82
CA GLY A 685 30.85 -11.32 28.41
C GLY A 685 31.17 -11.81 27.00
N GLN A 686 31.56 -10.91 26.10
CA GLN A 686 32.02 -11.31 24.76
C GLN A 686 33.39 -11.98 24.78
N VAL A 687 34.32 -11.54 25.66
CA VAL A 687 35.61 -12.21 25.83
C VAL A 687 35.44 -13.61 26.43
N GLU A 688 34.56 -13.75 27.43
CA GLU A 688 34.18 -15.06 27.96
C GLU A 688 33.63 -15.98 26.86
N GLN A 689 32.77 -15.44 25.99
CA GLN A 689 32.21 -16.18 24.86
C GLN A 689 33.27 -16.61 23.84
N VAL A 690 34.26 -15.77 23.56
CA VAL A 690 35.40 -16.12 22.69
C VAL A 690 36.17 -17.31 23.29
N ILE A 691 36.54 -17.24 24.57
CA ILE A 691 37.26 -18.32 25.26
C ILE A 691 36.44 -19.61 25.24
N MET A 692 35.16 -19.54 25.59
CA MET A 692 34.25 -20.69 25.61
C MET A 692 34.15 -21.36 24.24
N ASN A 693 33.94 -20.60 23.17
CA ASN A 693 33.82 -21.15 21.82
C ASN A 693 35.11 -21.84 21.36
N LEU A 694 36.27 -21.24 21.65
CA LEU A 694 37.56 -21.82 21.27
C LEU A 694 37.85 -23.11 22.06
N VAL A 695 37.61 -23.13 23.38
CA VAL A 695 37.87 -24.32 24.23
C VAL A 695 36.91 -25.46 23.91
N VAL A 696 35.64 -25.18 23.63
CA VAL A 696 34.66 -26.21 23.21
C VAL A 696 35.05 -26.81 21.86
N ASN A 697 35.48 -25.98 20.90
CA ASN A 697 35.96 -26.49 19.61
C ASN A 697 37.23 -27.33 19.76
N ALA A 698 38.17 -26.92 20.62
CA ALA A 698 39.37 -27.68 20.95
C ALA A 698 39.04 -29.03 21.60
N ARG A 699 38.07 -29.07 22.53
CA ARG A 699 37.59 -30.32 23.14
C ARG A 699 37.01 -31.27 22.10
N ASP A 700 36.16 -30.76 21.21
CA ASP A 700 35.50 -31.59 20.18
C ASP A 700 36.51 -32.13 19.15
N ALA A 701 37.67 -31.47 19.00
CA ALA A 701 38.79 -31.94 18.18
C ALA A 701 39.67 -33.01 18.87
N LEU A 702 39.37 -33.38 20.13
CA LEU A 702 40.10 -34.33 20.97
C LEU A 702 39.22 -35.54 21.37
N PRO A 703 38.71 -36.35 20.42
CA PRO A 703 37.81 -37.46 20.74
C PRO A 703 38.46 -38.57 21.59
N GLU A 704 39.77 -38.77 21.47
CA GLU A 704 40.53 -39.79 22.22
C GLU A 704 41.22 -39.24 23.48
N GLY A 705 41.00 -37.96 23.82
CA GLY A 705 41.73 -37.25 24.87
C GLY A 705 42.94 -36.47 24.33
N GLY A 706 43.67 -35.80 25.22
CA GLY A 706 44.86 -35.00 24.86
C GLY A 706 45.01 -33.75 25.73
N ARG A 707 45.58 -32.67 25.18
CA ARG A 707 45.88 -31.45 25.95
C ARG A 707 45.27 -30.21 25.31
N ILE A 708 44.71 -29.34 26.16
CA ILE A 708 44.34 -27.97 25.81
C ILE A 708 45.16 -27.01 26.66
N VAL A 709 45.74 -25.99 26.04
CA VAL A 709 46.56 -24.97 26.68
C VAL A 709 45.97 -23.58 26.39
N ILE A 710 45.72 -22.80 27.44
CA ILE A 710 45.33 -21.39 27.34
C ILE A 710 46.50 -20.52 27.81
N GLU A 711 46.90 -19.55 27.00
CA GLU A 711 48.02 -18.66 27.32
C GLU A 711 47.63 -17.20 27.15
N THR A 712 48.10 -16.35 28.08
CA THR A 712 48.01 -14.89 27.96
C THR A 712 49.38 -14.23 28.07
N SER A 713 49.68 -13.30 27.17
CA SER A 713 50.95 -12.55 27.17
C SER A 713 50.81 -11.20 26.46
N ASN A 714 51.77 -10.29 26.68
CA ASN A 714 51.88 -9.06 25.88
C ASN A 714 52.74 -9.34 24.64
N VAL A 715 52.32 -8.87 23.47
CA VAL A 715 53.04 -9.03 22.21
C VAL A 715 53.02 -7.72 21.44
N ASP A 716 54.19 -7.26 21.00
CA ASP A 716 54.30 -6.16 20.03
C ASP A 716 54.34 -6.75 18.62
N LEU A 717 53.42 -6.31 17.75
CA LEU A 717 53.34 -6.80 16.37
C LEU A 717 54.15 -5.89 15.43
N ASP A 718 55.26 -6.43 14.90
CA ASP A 718 56.20 -5.74 14.01
C ASP A 718 55.80 -5.81 12.52
N SER A 719 56.26 -4.85 11.72
CA SER A 719 56.02 -4.77 10.26
C SER A 719 56.70 -5.87 9.41
N ALA A 720 57.48 -6.78 10.00
CA ALA A 720 57.97 -7.98 9.30
C ALA A 720 56.95 -9.14 9.34
N TYR A 721 55.99 -9.11 10.26
CA TYR A 721 54.92 -10.11 10.40
C TYR A 721 53.75 -9.88 9.42
N THR A 722 53.81 -8.81 8.61
CA THR A 722 52.75 -8.35 7.70
C THR A 722 52.93 -8.80 6.23
N LEU A 723 53.99 -9.56 5.90
CA LEU A 723 54.30 -9.96 4.52
C LEU A 723 53.33 -11.02 3.94
N ASP A 724 52.70 -11.85 4.78
CA ASP A 724 51.72 -12.87 4.34
C ASP A 724 50.25 -12.53 4.67
N HIS A 725 49.98 -11.43 5.40
CA HIS A 725 48.64 -11.15 5.94
C HIS A 725 48.30 -9.67 5.80
N ALA A 726 47.49 -9.35 4.78
CA ALA A 726 47.04 -8.00 4.52
C ALA A 726 46.17 -7.45 5.67
N ILE A 727 46.52 -6.24 6.14
CA ILE A 727 45.72 -5.36 7.03
C ILE A 727 45.81 -5.67 8.55
N VAL A 728 47.02 -5.67 9.13
CA VAL A 728 47.20 -5.50 10.59
C VAL A 728 47.94 -4.19 10.88
N ARG A 729 47.47 -3.44 11.88
CA ARG A 729 48.15 -2.21 12.34
C ARG A 729 49.29 -2.59 13.29
N PRO A 730 50.56 -2.22 13.01
CA PRO A 730 51.66 -2.46 13.94
C PRO A 730 51.41 -1.76 15.28
N GLY A 731 51.76 -2.41 16.39
CA GLY A 731 51.57 -1.84 17.72
C GLY A 731 51.50 -2.87 18.85
N PRO A 732 51.25 -2.41 20.09
CA PRO A 732 51.19 -3.27 21.26
C PRO A 732 49.84 -3.96 21.43
N TYR A 733 49.86 -5.28 21.56
CA TYR A 733 48.69 -6.12 21.75
C TYR A 733 48.83 -7.01 22.98
N VAL A 734 47.69 -7.47 23.48
CA VAL A 734 47.56 -8.57 24.42
C VAL A 734 47.14 -9.80 23.63
N LEU A 735 47.91 -10.88 23.74
CA LEU A 735 47.65 -12.17 23.12
C LEU A 735 46.86 -13.06 24.07
N LEU A 736 45.77 -13.64 23.56
CA LEU A 736 45.10 -14.82 24.07
C LEU A 736 45.33 -15.96 23.09
N ALA A 737 46.04 -17.01 23.50
CA ALA A 737 46.22 -18.21 22.68
C ALA A 737 45.45 -19.39 23.29
N VAL A 738 44.75 -20.15 22.44
CA VAL A 738 44.11 -21.42 22.80
C VAL A 738 44.64 -22.48 21.84
N SER A 739 45.36 -23.45 22.40
CA SER A 739 46.07 -24.49 21.66
C SER A 739 45.57 -25.87 22.06
N ASP A 740 45.28 -26.72 21.10
CA ASP A 740 44.91 -28.13 21.30
C ASP A 740 45.86 -29.07 20.57
N THR A 741 45.92 -30.32 21.03
CA THR A 741 46.65 -31.42 20.38
C THR A 741 45.71 -32.33 19.59
N GLY A 742 44.63 -31.78 19.03
CA GLY A 742 43.56 -32.52 18.39
C GLY A 742 43.88 -32.95 16.96
N ILE A 743 42.84 -33.35 16.23
CA ILE A 743 42.95 -33.85 14.86
C ILE A 743 43.42 -32.81 13.83
N GLY A 744 43.39 -31.52 14.17
CA GLY A 744 43.77 -30.43 13.27
C GLY A 744 42.85 -30.27 12.04
N MET A 745 43.23 -29.39 11.12
CA MET A 745 42.45 -29.02 9.94
C MET A 745 43.33 -28.95 8.68
N SER A 746 42.75 -29.20 7.50
CA SER A 746 43.42 -29.01 6.21
C SER A 746 43.47 -27.52 5.85
N ALA A 747 44.35 -27.15 4.90
CA ALA A 747 44.44 -25.77 4.41
C ALA A 747 43.11 -25.27 3.78
N GLU A 748 42.38 -26.17 3.11
CA GLU A 748 41.05 -25.90 2.57
C GLU A 748 40.04 -25.60 3.69
N THR A 749 40.02 -26.43 4.75
CA THR A 749 39.15 -26.18 5.91
C THR A 749 39.48 -24.86 6.58
N VAL A 750 40.78 -24.57 6.80
CA VAL A 750 41.26 -23.32 7.43
C VAL A 750 40.79 -22.07 6.68
N ALA A 751 40.68 -22.12 5.34
CA ALA A 751 40.20 -20.99 4.55
C ALA A 751 38.73 -20.63 4.83
N HIS A 752 37.90 -21.61 5.22
CA HIS A 752 36.46 -21.45 5.38
C HIS A 752 35.98 -21.42 6.84
N ILE A 753 36.82 -21.68 7.83
CA ILE A 753 36.36 -21.86 9.23
C ILE A 753 35.66 -20.65 9.86
N PHE A 754 35.91 -19.44 9.36
CA PHE A 754 35.27 -18.22 9.85
C PHE A 754 33.99 -17.89 9.08
N GLU A 755 33.63 -18.66 8.06
CA GLU A 755 32.39 -18.52 7.33
C GLU A 755 31.20 -18.96 8.19
N PRO A 756 30.12 -18.16 8.27
CA PRO A 756 28.91 -18.54 9.00
C PRO A 756 28.33 -19.85 8.47
N PHE A 757 27.95 -20.76 9.39
CA PHE A 757 27.37 -22.09 9.13
C PHE A 757 28.33 -23.13 8.55
N TYR A 758 29.60 -22.80 8.32
CA TYR A 758 30.60 -23.77 7.92
C TYR A 758 30.91 -24.71 9.10
N THR A 759 30.76 -26.02 8.89
CA THR A 759 31.05 -27.04 9.90
C THR A 759 31.55 -28.32 9.24
N THR A 760 32.60 -28.92 9.80
CA THR A 760 33.11 -30.23 9.42
C THR A 760 32.48 -31.38 10.22
N LYS A 761 31.59 -31.06 11.16
CA LYS A 761 30.87 -32.03 12.01
C LYS A 761 29.62 -32.56 11.30
N GLU A 762 29.23 -33.81 11.57
CA GLU A 762 28.02 -34.45 11.06
C GLU A 762 26.76 -33.58 11.29
N SER A 763 25.83 -33.62 10.33
CA SER A 763 24.57 -32.85 10.36
C SER A 763 23.85 -33.00 11.71
N GLY A 764 23.68 -31.88 12.41
CA GLY A 764 23.01 -31.80 13.72
C GLY A 764 23.94 -31.74 14.93
N ARG A 765 25.26 -31.94 14.79
CA ARG A 765 26.23 -31.84 15.91
C ARG A 765 27.04 -30.55 15.95
N GLY A 766 27.03 -29.74 14.90
CA GLY A 766 27.71 -28.44 14.84
C GLY A 766 26.82 -27.39 14.19
N THR A 767 26.69 -26.22 14.82
CA THR A 767 25.93 -25.08 14.26
C THR A 767 26.71 -24.31 13.21
N GLY A 768 28.04 -24.48 13.13
CA GLY A 768 28.93 -23.74 12.24
C GLY A 768 29.00 -22.24 12.52
N LEU A 769 28.48 -21.77 13.66
CA LEU A 769 28.40 -20.35 14.00
C LEU A 769 29.40 -19.90 15.07
N GLY A 770 30.09 -20.84 15.74
CA GLY A 770 30.99 -20.53 16.85
C GLY A 770 32.18 -19.68 16.44
N LEU A 771 32.92 -20.11 15.41
CA LEU A 771 34.13 -19.43 14.95
C LEU A 771 33.84 -18.13 14.21
N SER A 772 32.76 -18.06 13.42
CA SER A 772 32.31 -16.79 12.80
C SER A 772 31.95 -15.74 13.86
N THR A 773 31.39 -16.17 15.00
CA THR A 773 31.10 -15.30 16.14
C THR A 773 32.38 -14.83 16.83
N VAL A 774 33.37 -15.72 17.01
CA VAL A 774 34.70 -15.35 17.52
C VAL A 774 35.33 -14.27 16.64
N TYR A 775 35.33 -14.46 15.32
CA TYR A 775 35.86 -13.47 14.37
C TYR A 775 35.16 -12.11 14.50
N GLY A 776 33.82 -12.10 14.56
CA GLY A 776 33.02 -10.89 14.72
C GLY A 776 33.33 -10.12 16.01
N ILE A 777 33.36 -10.82 17.15
CA ILE A 777 33.66 -10.23 18.47
C ILE A 777 35.06 -9.63 18.49
N VAL A 778 36.05 -10.36 17.98
CA VAL A 778 37.45 -9.94 17.97
C VAL A 778 37.63 -8.69 17.10
N LYS A 779 37.03 -8.66 15.91
CA LYS A 779 37.06 -7.49 15.03
C LYS A 779 36.34 -6.28 15.62
N GLN A 780 35.21 -6.49 16.28
CA GLN A 780 34.44 -5.44 16.95
C GLN A 780 35.21 -4.82 18.14
N SER A 781 36.07 -5.60 18.78
CA SER A 781 37.00 -5.15 19.81
C SER A 781 38.29 -4.52 19.25
N GLY A 782 38.38 -4.31 17.93
CA GLY A 782 39.55 -3.76 17.24
C GLY A 782 40.74 -4.72 17.18
N GLY A 783 40.51 -6.01 17.43
CA GLY A 783 41.52 -7.06 17.47
C GLY A 783 41.61 -7.91 16.20
N TYR A 784 42.50 -8.90 16.25
CA TYR A 784 42.79 -9.83 15.16
C TYR A 784 42.77 -11.26 15.68
N VAL A 785 42.31 -12.22 14.87
CA VAL A 785 42.37 -13.65 15.18
C VAL A 785 43.12 -14.36 14.07
N TRP A 786 44.07 -15.21 14.46
CA TRP A 786 44.80 -16.10 13.57
C TRP A 786 44.64 -17.54 14.01
N VAL A 787 44.74 -18.44 13.04
CA VAL A 787 44.65 -19.87 13.23
C VAL A 787 45.87 -20.52 12.62
N TYR A 788 46.46 -21.45 13.35
CA TYR A 788 47.51 -22.34 12.88
C TYR A 788 47.01 -23.76 13.12
N SER A 789 46.86 -24.55 12.07
CA SER A 789 46.35 -25.91 12.19
C SER A 789 46.97 -26.79 11.12
N GLU A 790 47.36 -28.00 11.51
CA GLU A 790 47.81 -29.04 10.59
C GLU A 790 47.13 -30.35 10.99
N LEU A 791 46.67 -31.12 10.00
CA LEU A 791 46.08 -32.44 10.21
C LEU A 791 47.00 -33.33 11.05
N GLY A 792 46.46 -33.87 12.15
CA GLY A 792 47.14 -34.74 13.10
C GLY A 792 48.07 -34.06 14.10
N LYS A 793 48.25 -32.73 14.04
CA LYS A 793 49.10 -31.98 14.98
C LYS A 793 48.35 -31.05 15.93
N GLY A 794 47.06 -30.82 15.68
CA GLY A 794 46.20 -29.95 16.49
C GLY A 794 46.05 -28.54 15.93
N THR A 795 45.34 -27.70 16.68
CA THR A 795 45.01 -26.33 16.29
C THR A 795 45.44 -25.33 17.34
N THR A 796 45.91 -24.17 16.91
CA THR A 796 46.21 -23.01 17.77
C THR A 796 45.50 -21.78 17.24
N PHE A 797 44.57 -21.24 18.03
CA PHE A 797 43.98 -19.93 17.78
C PHE A 797 44.71 -18.86 18.59
N LYS A 798 45.14 -17.79 17.92
CA LYS A 798 45.78 -16.62 18.54
C LYS A 798 44.92 -15.39 18.33
N VAL A 799 44.42 -14.83 19.42
CA VAL A 799 43.57 -13.63 19.44
C VAL A 799 44.41 -12.46 19.99
N TYR A 800 44.53 -11.39 19.20
CA TYR A 800 45.29 -10.18 19.52
C TYR A 800 44.32 -9.04 19.80
N LEU A 801 44.38 -8.48 21.01
CA LEU A 801 43.52 -7.38 21.45
C LEU A 801 44.37 -6.14 21.75
N PRO A 802 44.01 -4.93 21.28
CA PRO A 802 44.82 -3.74 21.49
C PRO A 802 45.03 -3.42 22.97
N ARG A 803 46.29 -3.14 23.36
CA ARG A 803 46.63 -2.73 24.73
C ARG A 803 46.15 -1.31 25.02
N VAL A 804 45.56 -1.10 26.19
CA VAL A 804 45.14 0.21 26.72
C VAL A 804 46.01 0.59 27.92
N LYS A 805 46.42 1.87 28.00
CA LYS A 805 47.37 2.36 29.02
C LYS A 805 46.73 2.81 30.35
N ASP A 806 45.42 2.99 30.41
CA ASP A 806 44.75 3.55 31.59
C ASP A 806 44.34 2.44 32.59
N ALA A 807 44.72 2.63 33.86
CA ALA A 807 44.44 1.68 34.94
C ALA A 807 42.95 1.60 35.29
N VAL A 808 42.51 0.43 35.75
CA VAL A 808 41.16 0.17 36.26
C VAL A 808 40.87 1.12 37.43
N GLN A 809 39.91 2.04 37.26
CA GLN A 809 39.30 2.73 38.40
C GLN A 809 38.35 1.76 39.10
N ASP A 810 38.86 1.01 40.07
CA ASP A 810 38.03 0.44 41.11
C ASP A 810 37.61 1.57 42.06
N LEU A 811 36.34 1.96 42.00
CA LEU A 811 35.73 2.67 43.11
C LEU A 811 35.63 1.69 44.30
N PRO A 812 36.07 2.08 45.50
CA PRO A 812 36.12 1.16 46.63
C PRO A 812 34.73 0.68 47.00
N ALA A 813 34.62 -0.62 47.27
CA ALA A 813 33.44 -1.25 47.84
C ALA A 813 33.04 -0.50 49.13
N GLN A 814 31.92 0.21 49.09
CA GLN A 814 31.27 0.67 50.32
C GLN A 814 30.77 -0.56 51.06
N GLU A 815 31.36 -0.81 52.23
CA GLU A 815 30.86 -1.77 53.21
C GLU A 815 29.39 -1.47 53.51
N THR A 816 28.51 -2.41 53.14
CA THR A 816 27.12 -2.40 53.53
C THR A 816 27.03 -2.67 55.03
N LEU A 817 26.74 -1.61 55.80
CA LEU A 817 26.29 -1.74 57.18
C LEU A 817 25.05 -2.66 57.24
N PRO A 818 24.91 -3.54 58.25
CA PRO A 818 23.74 -4.39 58.38
C PRO A 818 22.52 -3.53 58.72
N SER A 819 21.63 -3.33 57.74
CA SER A 819 20.33 -2.69 57.96
C SER A 819 19.44 -3.64 58.76
N THR A 820 19.26 -3.30 60.03
CA THR A 820 18.35 -3.92 60.99
C THR A 820 16.94 -4.09 60.42
N ALA A 821 16.35 -5.26 60.67
CA ALA A 821 14.98 -5.64 60.34
C ALA A 821 13.94 -4.56 60.66
N ARG A 822 13.61 -3.71 59.68
CA ARG A 822 12.32 -2.99 59.66
C ARG A 822 11.26 -3.97 59.21
N LYS A 823 10.13 -4.05 59.93
CA LYS A 823 8.97 -4.82 59.50
C LYS A 823 8.47 -4.24 58.18
N ALA A 824 8.47 -5.04 57.13
CA ALA A 824 7.94 -4.67 55.83
C ALA A 824 6.43 -4.42 55.95
N HIS A 825 6.00 -3.19 55.66
CA HIS A 825 4.58 -2.80 55.61
C HIS A 825 4.25 -2.05 54.30
N GLU A 826 5.24 -1.92 53.41
CA GLU A 826 5.11 -1.20 52.13
C GLU A 826 4.22 -1.96 51.14
N THR A 827 3.54 -1.19 50.28
CA THR A 827 2.69 -1.76 49.22
C THR A 827 3.44 -1.82 47.89
N ILE A 828 3.47 -2.99 47.27
CA ILE A 828 4.10 -3.25 45.97
C ILE A 828 3.02 -3.54 44.93
N LEU A 829 3.03 -2.81 43.83
CA LEU A 829 2.24 -3.12 42.64
C LEU A 829 3.05 -4.05 41.74
N LEU A 830 2.62 -5.30 41.61
CA LEU A 830 3.25 -6.35 40.82
C LEU A 830 2.52 -6.53 39.49
N VAL A 831 3.23 -6.34 38.38
CA VAL A 831 2.69 -6.45 37.02
C VAL A 831 3.53 -7.45 36.24
N GLU A 832 2.92 -8.58 35.91
CA GLU A 832 3.56 -9.71 35.23
C GLU A 832 2.48 -10.46 34.48
N ASP A 833 2.69 -10.76 33.19
CA ASP A 833 1.71 -11.46 32.36
C ASP A 833 1.73 -12.97 32.65
N GLU A 834 2.92 -13.56 32.82
CA GLU A 834 3.09 -14.98 33.12
C GLU A 834 2.58 -15.33 34.54
N SER A 835 1.54 -16.17 34.62
CA SER A 835 0.84 -16.42 35.87
C SER A 835 1.72 -17.07 36.94
N ALA A 836 2.53 -18.04 36.53
CA ALA A 836 3.37 -18.78 37.47
C ALA A 836 4.53 -17.92 38.03
N VAL A 837 5.07 -16.97 37.25
CA VAL A 837 6.10 -16.03 37.74
C VAL A 837 5.48 -15.02 38.70
N ARG A 838 4.29 -14.50 38.38
CA ARG A 838 3.53 -13.57 39.22
C ARG A 838 3.18 -14.19 40.57
N GLU A 839 2.65 -15.41 40.58
CA GLU A 839 2.30 -16.16 41.80
C GLU A 839 3.53 -16.41 42.69
N LEU A 840 4.66 -16.79 42.09
CA LEU A 840 5.92 -16.98 42.82
C LEU A 840 6.39 -15.66 43.46
N ALA A 841 6.42 -14.57 42.70
CA ALA A 841 6.84 -13.26 43.21
C ALA A 841 5.90 -12.75 44.31
N GLN A 842 4.59 -12.89 44.13
CA GLN A 842 3.59 -12.53 45.13
C GLN A 842 3.78 -13.31 46.43
N MET A 843 3.99 -14.63 46.32
CA MET A 843 4.18 -15.49 47.48
C MET A 843 5.43 -15.08 48.27
N VAL A 844 6.55 -14.89 47.58
CA VAL A 844 7.83 -14.50 48.19
C VAL A 844 7.71 -13.14 48.89
N LEU A 845 7.12 -12.15 48.23
CA LEU A 845 6.98 -10.80 48.79
C LEU A 845 5.99 -10.76 49.97
N SER A 846 4.89 -11.50 49.89
CA SER A 846 3.91 -11.59 50.98
C SER A 846 4.49 -12.28 52.22
N GLN A 847 5.30 -13.34 52.05
CA GLN A 847 6.01 -14.00 53.15
C GLN A 847 7.01 -13.06 53.87
N ARG A 848 7.54 -12.06 53.14
CA ARG A 848 8.42 -11.03 53.71
C ARG A 848 7.66 -9.89 54.40
N GLY A 849 6.32 -9.87 54.32
CA GLY A 849 5.44 -8.90 54.99
C GLY A 849 4.90 -7.77 54.12
N TYR A 850 5.26 -7.70 52.83
CA TYR A 850 4.78 -6.66 51.92
C TYR A 850 3.29 -6.85 51.55
N ARG A 851 2.57 -5.74 51.34
CA ARG A 851 1.22 -5.78 50.74
C ARG A 851 1.36 -5.79 49.22
N VAL A 852 1.04 -6.91 48.57
CA VAL A 852 1.17 -7.04 47.11
C VAL A 852 -0.18 -6.81 46.42
N ILE A 853 -0.21 -5.92 45.43
CA ILE A 853 -1.35 -5.71 44.52
C ILE A 853 -0.95 -6.30 43.17
N GLU A 854 -1.69 -7.29 42.70
CA GLU A 854 -1.38 -8.01 41.45
C GLU A 854 -2.15 -7.42 40.27
N ALA A 855 -1.48 -7.34 39.12
CA ALA A 855 -2.09 -7.00 37.84
C ALA A 855 -1.53 -7.88 36.72
N HIS A 856 -2.41 -8.30 35.81
CA HIS A 856 -2.05 -9.14 34.66
C HIS A 856 -1.62 -8.31 33.45
N THR A 857 -2.14 -7.08 33.35
CA THR A 857 -1.82 -6.17 32.25
C THR A 857 -1.52 -4.76 32.75
N PRO A 858 -0.80 -3.94 31.96
CA PRO A 858 -0.57 -2.53 32.28
C PRO A 858 -1.84 -1.72 32.53
N GLU A 859 -2.90 -1.96 31.75
CA GLU A 859 -4.16 -1.22 31.85
C GLU A 859 -4.89 -1.55 33.17
N GLU A 860 -4.81 -2.81 33.59
CA GLU A 860 -5.31 -3.24 34.89
C GLU A 860 -4.49 -2.63 36.03
N ALA A 861 -3.17 -2.61 35.91
CA ALA A 861 -2.27 -2.02 36.90
C ALA A 861 -2.60 -0.53 37.12
N GLU A 862 -2.86 0.23 36.05
CA GLU A 862 -3.27 1.63 36.15
C GLU A 862 -4.64 1.80 36.82
N ARG A 863 -5.60 0.93 36.50
CA ARG A 863 -6.92 0.96 37.13
C ARG A 863 -6.81 0.68 38.63
N LEU A 864 -6.00 -0.30 39.03
CA LEU A 864 -5.76 -0.64 40.42
C LEU A 864 -4.97 0.44 41.16
N ALA A 865 -4.01 1.09 40.50
CA ALA A 865 -3.30 2.23 41.05
C ALA A 865 -4.22 3.43 41.33
N ARG A 866 -5.17 3.71 40.42
CA ARG A 866 -6.18 4.77 40.61
C ARG A 866 -7.10 4.50 41.79
N ASN A 867 -7.54 3.25 41.96
CA ASN A 867 -8.51 2.88 43.00
C ASN A 867 -7.90 2.81 44.41
N ASN A 868 -6.58 2.61 44.54
CA ASN A 868 -5.90 2.44 45.84
C ASN A 868 -5.24 3.71 46.41
N GLY A 869 -5.60 4.91 45.90
CA GLY A 869 -5.57 6.15 46.68
C GLY A 869 -4.26 6.59 47.38
N ALA A 870 -3.08 6.35 46.78
CA ALA A 870 -1.77 6.92 47.15
C ALA A 870 -0.85 6.18 48.15
N GLU A 871 -0.99 4.87 48.36
CA GLU A 871 -0.04 4.09 49.20
C GLU A 871 0.87 3.10 48.44
N ILE A 872 1.07 3.24 47.12
CA ILE A 872 1.99 2.34 46.38
C ILE A 872 3.42 2.87 46.47
N HIS A 873 4.32 2.04 47.01
CA HIS A 873 5.71 2.41 47.29
C HIS A 873 6.68 1.92 46.20
N LEU A 874 6.35 0.81 45.54
CA LEU A 874 7.16 0.20 44.47
C LEU A 874 6.25 -0.37 43.37
N LEU A 875 6.58 -0.08 42.11
CA LEU A 875 6.13 -0.80 40.93
C LEU A 875 7.17 -1.86 40.57
N LEU A 876 6.79 -3.12 40.61
CA LEU A 876 7.56 -4.26 40.11
C LEU A 876 6.89 -4.74 38.82
N THR A 877 7.52 -4.54 37.66
CA THR A 877 6.89 -4.81 36.35
C THR A 877 7.81 -5.56 35.40
N ASP A 878 7.29 -6.50 34.60
CA ASP A 878 8.03 -6.99 33.43
C ASP A 878 8.23 -5.85 32.41
N VAL A 879 9.34 -5.85 31.68
CA VAL A 879 9.65 -4.93 30.60
C VAL A 879 8.83 -5.24 29.35
N VAL A 880 8.68 -6.52 29.01
CA VAL A 880 8.04 -6.96 27.77
C VAL A 880 6.73 -7.65 28.13
N MET A 881 5.61 -7.02 27.81
CA MET A 881 4.27 -7.59 28.03
C MET A 881 3.40 -7.37 26.79
N PRO A 882 2.38 -8.20 26.55
CA PRO A 882 1.39 -7.99 25.49
C PRO A 882 0.65 -6.66 25.65
N GLY A 883 0.44 -5.93 24.54
CA GLY A 883 -0.32 -4.68 24.52
C GLY A 883 0.56 -3.43 24.71
N SER A 884 1.05 -3.18 25.93
CA SER A 884 1.94 -2.05 26.21
C SER A 884 3.15 -2.45 27.05
N SER A 885 4.29 -1.77 26.87
CA SER A 885 5.51 -2.12 27.60
C SER A 885 5.43 -1.69 29.07
N GLY A 886 6.01 -2.46 29.98
CA GLY A 886 6.09 -2.06 31.40
C GLY A 886 6.86 -0.76 31.61
N ARG A 887 7.68 -0.36 30.63
CA ARG A 887 8.37 0.93 30.64
C ARG A 887 7.44 2.10 30.36
N GLU A 888 6.52 1.95 29.42
CA GLU A 888 5.49 2.97 29.18
C GLU A 888 4.55 3.08 30.37
N LEU A 889 4.16 1.95 30.97
CA LEU A 889 3.40 1.90 32.21
C LEU A 889 4.10 2.66 33.34
N ALA A 890 5.38 2.36 33.55
CA ALA A 890 6.20 3.02 34.56
C ALA A 890 6.23 4.53 34.35
N LYS A 891 6.50 5.02 33.13
CA LYS A 891 6.50 6.45 32.81
C LYS A 891 5.15 7.12 33.12
N ARG A 892 4.04 6.47 32.77
CA ARG A 892 2.68 6.99 33.03
C ARG A 892 2.37 7.05 34.53
N LEU A 893 2.78 6.02 35.29
CA LEU A 893 2.56 5.97 36.74
C LEU A 893 3.48 6.90 37.52
N THR A 894 4.77 6.99 37.19
CA THR A 894 5.70 7.93 37.85
C THR A 894 5.33 9.39 37.59
N GLY A 895 4.78 9.71 36.41
CA GLY A 895 4.24 11.05 36.13
C GLY A 895 3.05 11.44 37.02
N ARG A 896 2.32 10.45 37.57
CA ARG A 896 1.15 10.65 38.44
C ARG A 896 1.47 10.47 39.93
N TYR A 897 2.47 9.65 40.25
CA TYR A 897 2.92 9.33 41.60
C TYR A 897 4.44 9.56 41.71
N PRO A 898 4.89 10.79 42.03
CA PRO A 898 6.32 11.16 41.96
C PRO A 898 7.22 10.37 42.91
N ASN A 899 6.66 9.85 44.01
CA ASN A 899 7.40 9.05 45.00
C ASN A 899 7.42 7.54 44.68
N LEU A 900 6.80 7.12 43.57
CA LEU A 900 6.75 5.72 43.15
C LEU A 900 8.12 5.28 42.64
N ARG A 901 8.68 4.22 43.25
CA ARG A 901 9.91 3.60 42.79
C ARG A 901 9.57 2.53 41.76
N VAL A 902 10.49 2.27 40.84
CA VAL A 902 10.28 1.29 39.76
C VAL A 902 11.41 0.28 39.74
N LEU A 903 11.05 -1.00 39.77
CA LEU A 903 11.93 -2.14 39.57
C LEU A 903 11.42 -2.93 38.36
N TYR A 904 12.26 -3.04 37.33
CA TYR A 904 11.93 -3.79 36.12
C TYR A 904 12.40 -5.24 36.23
N MET A 905 11.60 -6.19 35.75
CA MET A 905 11.98 -7.59 35.56
C MET A 905 12.19 -7.86 34.06
N SER A 906 13.25 -8.58 33.67
CA SER A 906 13.39 -9.02 32.27
C SER A 906 14.28 -10.25 32.13
N GLY A 907 13.96 -11.10 31.15
CA GLY A 907 14.86 -12.16 30.66
C GLY A 907 16.04 -11.66 29.82
N TYR A 908 16.08 -10.38 29.47
CA TYR A 908 17.19 -9.74 28.76
C TYR A 908 18.18 -9.08 29.72
N THR A 909 19.40 -8.80 29.24
CA THR A 909 20.33 -7.94 29.98
C THR A 909 19.82 -6.49 30.01
N TYR A 910 20.23 -5.74 31.03
CA TYR A 910 19.88 -4.34 31.35
C TYR A 910 19.81 -3.37 30.12
N ASN A 911 20.53 -3.67 29.04
CA ASN A 911 20.69 -2.78 27.90
C ASN A 911 19.53 -2.76 26.89
N VAL A 912 18.57 -3.70 26.96
CA VAL A 912 17.36 -3.65 26.09
C VAL A 912 16.39 -2.52 26.50
N ILE A 913 16.58 -1.98 27.71
CA ILE A 913 15.79 -0.91 28.31
C ILE A 913 16.39 0.47 27.97
N ALA A 914 17.19 0.64 26.91
CA ALA A 914 17.63 1.96 26.44
C ALA A 914 17.18 2.15 25.00
N GLN A 915 16.08 2.91 24.78
CA GLN A 915 15.83 3.46 23.45
C GLN A 915 16.89 4.55 23.24
N ASP A 916 17.63 4.46 22.15
CA ASP A 916 18.62 5.44 21.65
C ASP A 916 20.05 5.37 22.22
N GLY A 917 20.44 4.29 22.91
CA GLY A 917 21.84 4.09 23.30
C GLY A 917 22.36 5.05 24.38
N THR A 918 21.51 5.92 24.92
CA THR A 918 21.79 6.72 26.12
C THR A 918 21.26 6.04 27.36
N LEU A 919 22.15 5.79 28.32
CA LEU A 919 21.86 5.24 29.64
C LEU A 919 21.18 6.33 30.50
N GLU A 920 19.91 6.15 30.87
CA GLU A 920 19.30 6.95 31.94
C GLU A 920 19.90 6.48 33.29
N GLU A 921 20.74 7.30 33.91
CA GLU A 921 21.25 7.05 35.27
C GLU A 921 20.08 6.90 36.25
N GLY A 922 19.99 5.74 36.93
CA GLY A 922 19.06 5.50 38.03
C GLY A 922 18.04 4.36 37.86
N ILE A 923 18.00 3.66 36.71
CA ILE A 923 17.06 2.54 36.51
C ILE A 923 17.44 1.33 37.39
N SER A 924 16.48 0.82 38.17
CA SER A 924 16.62 -0.42 38.97
C SER A 924 16.04 -1.62 38.24
N PHE A 925 16.78 -2.74 38.23
CA PHE A 925 16.48 -3.90 37.39
C PHE A 925 16.73 -5.22 38.13
N LEU A 926 15.91 -6.23 37.83
CA LEU A 926 15.99 -7.62 38.29
C LEU A 926 16.02 -8.56 37.08
N GLN A 927 17.09 -9.33 36.94
CA GLN A 927 17.28 -10.24 35.81
C GLN A 927 16.57 -11.58 36.05
N LYS A 928 15.76 -12.03 35.09
CA LYS A 928 15.23 -13.40 35.02
C LYS A 928 16.28 -14.33 34.39
N PRO A 929 16.50 -15.56 34.91
CA PRO A 929 15.85 -16.12 36.09
C PRO A 929 16.44 -15.60 37.40
N PHE A 930 15.56 -15.29 38.36
CA PHE A 930 15.93 -14.84 39.71
C PHE A 930 15.50 -15.84 40.78
N THR A 931 16.08 -15.72 41.96
CA THR A 931 15.70 -16.49 43.14
C THR A 931 14.86 -15.68 44.13
N PRO A 932 14.10 -16.34 45.03
CA PRO A 932 13.37 -15.68 46.11
C PRO A 932 14.23 -14.75 46.97
N GLN A 933 15.47 -15.17 47.28
CA GLN A 933 16.43 -14.35 48.00
C GLN A 933 16.81 -13.09 47.21
N VAL A 934 17.22 -13.23 45.95
CA VAL A 934 17.64 -12.09 45.10
C VAL A 934 16.49 -11.11 44.87
N LEU A 935 15.26 -11.59 44.68
CA LEU A 935 14.07 -10.74 44.59
C LEU A 935 13.87 -9.93 45.88
N SER A 936 13.98 -10.58 47.04
CA SER A 936 13.78 -9.93 48.35
C SER A 936 14.84 -8.85 48.62
N GLU A 937 16.11 -9.16 48.33
CA GLU A 937 17.23 -8.23 48.49
C GLU A 937 17.07 -7.01 47.57
N LYS A 938 16.74 -7.25 46.29
CA LYS A 938 16.59 -6.17 45.31
C LYS A 938 15.42 -5.25 45.62
N VAL A 939 14.28 -5.81 46.06
CA VAL A 939 13.12 -5.02 46.48
C VAL A 939 13.46 -4.15 47.68
N ARG A 940 14.16 -4.69 48.69
CA ARG A 940 14.57 -3.92 49.86
C ARG A 940 15.58 -2.83 49.49
N GLU A 941 16.56 -3.14 48.66
CA GLU A 941 17.54 -2.17 48.13
C GLU A 941 16.84 -0.98 47.46
N VAL A 942 15.87 -1.25 46.58
CA VAL A 942 15.13 -0.19 45.86
C VAL A 942 14.25 0.61 46.82
N LEU A 943 13.61 -0.05 47.80
CA LEU A 943 12.80 0.59 48.85
C LEU A 943 13.61 1.34 49.93
N ASP A 944 14.93 1.17 49.97
CA ASP A 944 15.81 1.89 50.92
C ASP A 944 16.58 3.06 50.30
N ARG A 945 16.64 3.17 48.96
CA ARG A 945 17.24 4.33 48.27
C ARG A 945 16.50 5.62 48.62
N SER A 946 17.23 6.70 48.95
CA SER A 946 16.64 8.03 49.13
C SER A 946 16.09 8.53 47.78
N VAL A 947 14.84 9.00 47.77
CA VAL A 947 14.26 9.63 46.58
C VAL A 947 14.98 10.97 46.41
N SER A 948 15.95 11.04 45.49
CA SER A 948 16.57 12.31 45.10
C SER A 948 15.51 13.12 44.35
N ALA A 949 15.13 14.27 44.90
CA ALA A 949 14.23 15.20 44.24
C ALA A 949 14.84 15.63 42.90
N LYS A 950 14.13 15.36 41.80
CA LYS A 950 14.36 15.95 40.48
C LYS A 950 13.24 16.94 40.19
#